data_AF-A0A3S3N317-F1
#
_entry.id   AF-A0A3S3N317-F1
#
_cell.length_a   1.000
_cell.length_b   1.000
_cell.length_c   1.000
_cell.angle_alpha   90.00
_cell.angle_beta   90.00
_cell.angle_gamma   90.00
#
_symmetry.space_group_name_H-M   'P 1'
#
loop_
_entity.id
_entity.type
_entity.pdbx_description
1 polymer ?
#
loop_
_entity_poly.entity_id
_entity_poly.type
_entity_poly.pdbx_seq_one_letter_code
_entity_poly.pdbx_strand_id
1 'polypeptide(L)'
;MFTTLVLLGAIAVLVTGVLGYFRAQNALEKAVFDQLTAARQTKTRQVETYFRTIQADLRLLATSKMVVDATREFRIAVDQLDRAGVPPELQKKVGDWYVANFIPQMTRILGREPALSDYLPVGGAPYHLQYHYIVENPNPAERRKLLDDAGDGSDYSRLHAVYHPLMRAAATTVGFFDFMIADPKSGRLIYTVQKEVDFTTSLQLGPYRRSNAAAVVARCAESADRSAVCLEDFAPYAPSGGAPIAFMGAPVIDQGIVIGVLIAQLSNEEIDDVVTGGRRWRQEGFGDTGEAYLVGPDYLVRSGPRAFYENRDGYFAELKSVGADDEELDAIQRYGTPVLHQRIDTKATQAALAGVEGTGETIGYRGVPTLASWGPLAIPGVKWALVAKIDSAEAFAPIARLRQDLLLVGGLALLVVAATAAWLSRALLGPLRELTAGVKRFAAGDYRASVPVRTRDEIGQLCAAFNGMVEELREKNVVIENKNRENEELLLNVLPAPIANRLRGGEDKIADGFAEVTVAFADLVGFTALTSEMPPQEVVTFLNGLFTRFDAAADDLGIEKIKTVGDAYMAVCGLPVPVANHAERMVRMAIRMVHITREHAMEHNVPMKLRVGVNSGPVVAGVIGKSKYIYDLWGDTVNLASRMESGSIPDAVQVTRAVYERLKDQFVFEPRGAIEVKGKGKVEAWLLRL
;
A
#
# COMPACT_ATOMS: atom_id res chain seq x y z
N MET A 1 -1.42 8.49 18.45
CA MET A 1 -0.79 8.64 17.12
C MET A 1 -0.33 7.30 16.55
N PHE A 2 0.57 6.55 17.19
CA PHE A 2 0.96 5.22 16.70
C PHE A 2 -0.25 4.29 16.46
N THR A 3 -1.09 4.11 17.48
CA THR A 3 -2.30 3.26 17.42
C THR A 3 -3.25 3.67 16.31
N THR A 4 -3.48 4.97 16.12
CA THR A 4 -4.36 5.51 15.09
C THR A 4 -3.80 5.29 13.67
N LEU A 5 -2.49 5.45 13.47
CA LEU A 5 -1.84 5.21 12.17
C LEU A 5 -1.87 3.73 11.79
N VAL A 6 -1.58 2.84 12.75
CA VAL A 6 -1.64 1.38 12.53
C VAL A 6 -3.06 0.95 12.20
N LEU A 7 -4.06 1.45 12.94
CA LEU A 7 -5.46 1.11 12.71
C LEU A 7 -5.92 1.54 11.30
N LEU A 8 -5.61 2.78 10.89
CA LEU A 8 -5.98 3.28 9.56
C LEU A 8 -5.32 2.48 8.44
N GLY A 9 -4.02 2.19 8.55
CA GLY A 9 -3.31 1.38 7.57
C GLY A 9 -3.81 -0.07 7.53
N ALA A 10 -4.15 -0.65 8.69
CA ALA A 10 -4.69 -2.00 8.76
C ALA A 10 -6.08 -2.12 8.11
N ILE A 11 -6.95 -1.13 8.35
CA ILE A 11 -8.26 -1.05 7.68
C ILE A 11 -8.07 -0.93 6.17
N ALA A 12 -7.16 -0.08 5.69
CA ALA A 12 -6.89 0.08 4.26
C ALA A 12 -6.44 -1.24 3.62
N VAL A 13 -5.45 -1.93 4.22
CA VAL A 13 -4.95 -3.23 3.73
C VAL A 13 -6.07 -4.28 3.71
N LEU A 14 -6.87 -4.34 4.78
CA LEU A 14 -7.96 -5.31 4.89
C LEU A 14 -9.07 -5.05 3.85
N VAL A 15 -9.51 -3.80 3.70
CA VAL A 15 -10.57 -3.42 2.74
C VAL A 15 -10.09 -3.69 1.31
N THR A 16 -8.88 -3.28 0.95
CA THR A 16 -8.34 -3.52 -0.39
C THR A 16 -8.11 -5.01 -0.66
N GLY A 17 -7.61 -5.76 0.32
CA GLY A 17 -7.40 -7.20 0.20
C GLY A 17 -8.70 -7.97 0.01
N VAL A 18 -9.73 -7.67 0.81
CA VAL A 18 -11.05 -8.31 0.73
C VAL A 18 -11.76 -7.95 -0.58
N LEU A 19 -11.79 -6.67 -0.96
CA LEU A 19 -12.39 -6.24 -2.24
C LEU A 19 -11.66 -6.84 -3.45
N GLY A 20 -10.33 -6.89 -3.41
CA GLY A 20 -9.50 -7.50 -4.44
C GLY A 20 -9.80 -8.98 -4.60
N TYR A 21 -9.90 -9.72 -3.48
CA TYR A 21 -10.25 -11.14 -3.47
C TYR A 21 -11.61 -11.41 -4.10
N PHE A 22 -12.67 -10.72 -3.67
CA PHE A 22 -14.02 -10.94 -4.23
C PHE A 22 -14.11 -10.59 -5.71
N ARG A 23 -13.47 -9.49 -6.15
CA ARG A 23 -13.44 -9.13 -7.57
C ARG A 23 -12.71 -10.17 -8.40
N ALA A 24 -11.56 -10.66 -7.93
CA ALA A 24 -10.79 -11.68 -8.62
C ALA A 24 -11.52 -13.02 -8.67
N GLN A 25 -12.18 -13.43 -7.58
CA GLN A 25 -12.99 -14.65 -7.52
C GLN A 25 -14.12 -14.61 -8.55
N ASN A 26 -14.95 -13.56 -8.55
CA ASN A 26 -16.06 -13.43 -9.49
C ASN A 26 -15.59 -13.35 -10.95
N ALA A 27 -14.48 -12.67 -11.21
CA ALA A 27 -13.92 -12.56 -12.56
C ALA A 27 -13.38 -13.90 -13.06
N LEU A 28 -12.69 -14.66 -12.20
CA LEU A 28 -12.14 -15.97 -12.57
C LEU A 28 -13.25 -17.02 -12.74
N GLU A 29 -14.24 -17.04 -11.83
CA GLU A 29 -15.40 -17.93 -11.96
C GLU A 29 -16.13 -17.70 -13.29
N LYS A 30 -16.39 -16.43 -13.63
CA LYS A 30 -16.97 -16.08 -14.93
C LYS A 30 -16.08 -16.53 -16.10
N ALA A 31 -14.77 -16.32 -16.02
CA ALA A 31 -13.85 -16.75 -17.07
C ALA A 31 -13.85 -18.28 -17.27
N VAL A 32 -13.97 -19.06 -16.18
CA VAL A 32 -14.09 -20.52 -16.27
C VAL A 32 -15.42 -20.93 -16.92
N PHE A 33 -16.55 -20.29 -16.57
CA PHE A 33 -17.83 -20.56 -17.25
C PHE A 33 -17.81 -20.18 -18.74
N ASP A 34 -17.18 -19.06 -19.09
CA ASP A 34 -17.02 -18.63 -20.48
C ASP A 34 -16.15 -19.64 -21.25
N GLN A 35 -15.05 -20.13 -20.66
CA GLN A 35 -14.19 -21.17 -21.23
C GLN A 35 -14.96 -22.50 -21.41
N LEU A 36 -15.69 -22.96 -20.39
CA LEU A 36 -16.50 -24.18 -20.48
C LEU A 36 -17.58 -24.05 -21.55
N THR A 37 -18.20 -22.88 -21.68
CA THR A 37 -19.21 -22.62 -22.71
C THR A 37 -18.60 -22.63 -24.10
N ALA A 38 -17.43 -22.01 -24.28
CA ALA A 38 -16.70 -22.05 -25.55
C ALA A 38 -16.29 -23.48 -25.92
N ALA A 39 -15.79 -24.26 -24.96
CA ALA A 39 -15.43 -25.66 -25.14
C ALA A 39 -16.68 -26.49 -25.51
N ARG A 40 -17.78 -26.35 -24.77
CA ARG A 40 -19.08 -26.99 -25.06
C ARG A 40 -19.55 -26.67 -26.47
N GLN A 41 -19.63 -25.39 -26.84
CA GLN A 41 -20.11 -24.97 -28.16
C GLN A 41 -19.21 -25.49 -29.30
N THR A 42 -17.90 -25.53 -29.07
CA THR A 42 -16.96 -26.12 -30.02
C THR A 42 -17.24 -27.61 -30.20
N LYS A 43 -17.43 -28.36 -29.10
CA LYS A 43 -17.80 -29.78 -29.15
C LYS A 43 -19.16 -30.03 -29.76
N THR A 44 -20.17 -29.23 -29.42
CA THR A 44 -21.50 -29.26 -30.05
C THR A 44 -21.37 -29.12 -31.56
N ARG A 45 -20.63 -28.12 -32.05
CA ARG A 45 -20.43 -27.92 -33.48
C ARG A 45 -19.67 -29.07 -34.14
N GLN A 46 -18.66 -29.63 -33.48
CA GLN A 46 -17.91 -30.79 -33.98
C GLN A 46 -18.81 -32.02 -34.12
N VAL A 47 -19.57 -32.36 -33.08
CA VAL A 47 -20.50 -33.50 -33.09
C VAL A 47 -21.60 -33.30 -34.14
N GLU A 48 -22.27 -32.15 -34.18
CA GLU A 48 -23.31 -31.87 -35.18
C GLU A 48 -22.76 -31.87 -36.61
N THR A 49 -21.53 -31.40 -36.81
CA THR A 49 -20.89 -31.43 -38.14
C THR A 49 -20.50 -32.85 -38.54
N TYR A 50 -20.01 -33.66 -37.61
CA TYR A 50 -19.77 -35.09 -37.85
C TYR A 50 -21.05 -35.78 -38.33
N PHE A 51 -22.16 -35.64 -37.58
CA PHE A 51 -23.45 -36.24 -37.96
C PHE A 51 -23.97 -35.71 -39.30
N ARG A 52 -23.87 -34.41 -39.59
CA ARG A 52 -24.26 -33.86 -40.90
C ARG A 52 -23.42 -34.42 -42.05
N THR A 53 -22.12 -34.63 -41.82
CA THR A 53 -21.19 -35.16 -42.83
C THR A 53 -21.52 -36.60 -43.17
N ILE A 54 -21.61 -37.48 -42.16
CA ILE A 54 -21.93 -38.89 -42.39
C ILE A 54 -23.35 -39.08 -42.96
N GLN A 55 -24.31 -38.19 -42.62
CA GLN A 55 -25.64 -38.20 -43.26
C GLN A 55 -25.54 -37.85 -44.75
N ALA A 56 -24.72 -36.87 -45.12
CA ALA A 56 -24.52 -36.49 -46.51
C ALA A 56 -23.80 -37.61 -47.30
N ASP A 57 -22.79 -38.22 -46.71
CA ASP A 57 -22.05 -39.33 -47.32
C ASP A 57 -22.93 -40.56 -47.53
N LEU A 58 -23.76 -40.91 -46.54
CA LEU A 58 -24.70 -42.03 -46.67
C LEU A 58 -25.73 -41.78 -47.78
N ARG A 59 -26.26 -40.55 -47.90
CA ARG A 59 -27.17 -40.16 -48.99
C ARG A 59 -26.49 -40.26 -50.36
N LEU A 60 -25.25 -39.79 -50.46
CA LEU A 60 -24.49 -39.85 -51.70
C LEU A 60 -24.25 -41.31 -52.12
N LEU A 61 -23.89 -42.17 -51.17
CA LEU A 61 -23.72 -43.60 -51.42
C LEU A 61 -25.04 -44.27 -51.82
N ALA A 62 -26.15 -44.00 -51.12
CA ALA A 62 -27.47 -44.59 -51.43
C ALA A 62 -27.98 -44.24 -52.83
N THR A 63 -27.59 -43.07 -53.34
CA THR A 63 -27.97 -42.57 -54.67
C THR A 63 -26.96 -42.94 -55.76
N SER A 64 -25.83 -43.55 -55.41
CA SER A 64 -24.81 -43.97 -56.36
C SER A 64 -25.31 -45.12 -57.24
N LYS A 65 -24.89 -45.13 -58.51
CA LYS A 65 -25.19 -46.22 -59.46
C LYS A 65 -24.68 -47.57 -58.97
N MET A 66 -23.59 -47.60 -58.21
CA MET A 66 -23.06 -48.82 -57.61
C MET A 66 -24.05 -49.43 -56.61
N VAL A 67 -24.55 -48.65 -55.64
CA VAL A 67 -25.49 -49.15 -54.61
C VAL A 67 -26.85 -49.46 -55.23
N VAL A 68 -27.41 -48.53 -56.01
CA VAL A 68 -28.02 -48.79 -57.33
C VAL A 68 -28.22 -50.24 -57.77
N ASP A 69 -27.28 -50.64 -58.62
CA ASP A 69 -27.21 -51.90 -59.33
C ASP A 69 -26.98 -53.07 -58.37
N ALA A 70 -26.11 -52.91 -57.36
CA ALA A 70 -25.87 -53.92 -56.33
C ALA A 70 -27.15 -54.32 -55.58
N THR A 71 -27.98 -53.35 -55.20
CA THR A 71 -29.26 -53.62 -54.51
C THR A 71 -30.18 -54.49 -55.36
N ARG A 72 -30.28 -54.19 -56.66
CA ARG A 72 -31.13 -54.96 -57.58
C ARG A 72 -30.61 -56.37 -57.78
N GLU A 73 -29.31 -56.49 -58.06
CA GLU A 73 -28.68 -57.75 -58.45
C GLU A 73 -28.56 -58.71 -57.25
N PHE A 74 -28.16 -58.21 -56.07
CA PHE A 74 -28.14 -59.02 -54.85
C PHE A 74 -29.53 -59.50 -54.45
N ARG A 75 -30.57 -58.68 -54.59
CA ARG A 75 -31.94 -59.12 -54.30
C ARG A 75 -32.34 -60.32 -55.18
N ILE A 76 -32.05 -60.27 -56.47
CA ILE A 76 -32.34 -61.39 -57.40
C ILE A 76 -31.55 -62.64 -57.00
N ALA A 77 -30.26 -62.50 -56.70
CA ALA A 77 -29.42 -63.63 -56.32
C ALA A 77 -29.84 -64.27 -54.98
N VAL A 78 -30.23 -63.45 -53.99
CA VAL A 78 -30.77 -63.93 -52.71
C VAL A 78 -32.10 -64.66 -52.92
N ASP A 79 -32.99 -64.12 -53.75
CA ASP A 79 -34.28 -64.76 -54.06
C ASP A 79 -34.10 -66.13 -54.77
N GLN A 80 -33.09 -66.27 -55.63
CA GLN A 80 -32.75 -67.54 -56.29
C GLN A 80 -32.31 -68.59 -55.27
N LEU A 81 -31.42 -68.23 -54.35
CA LEU A 81 -30.94 -69.12 -53.29
C LEU A 81 -32.08 -69.51 -52.32
N ASP A 82 -32.98 -68.60 -52.01
CA ASP A 82 -34.16 -68.91 -51.19
C ASP A 82 -35.07 -69.95 -51.84
N ARG A 83 -35.27 -69.88 -53.16
CA ARG A 83 -36.09 -70.85 -53.92
C ARG A 83 -35.43 -72.22 -54.02
N ALA A 84 -34.11 -72.29 -53.96
CA ALA A 84 -33.37 -73.56 -53.99
C ALA A 84 -33.56 -74.38 -52.70
N GLY A 85 -33.96 -73.75 -51.59
CA GLY A 85 -34.11 -74.39 -50.28
C GLY A 85 -32.79 -74.61 -49.55
N VAL A 86 -32.84 -75.26 -48.37
CA VAL A 86 -31.65 -75.55 -47.55
C VAL A 86 -31.39 -77.06 -47.52
N PRO A 87 -30.22 -77.54 -47.98
CA PRO A 87 -29.80 -78.91 -47.74
C PRO A 87 -29.69 -79.19 -46.21
N PRO A 88 -30.22 -80.30 -45.68
CA PRO A 88 -30.18 -80.59 -44.24
C PRO A 88 -28.77 -80.58 -43.63
N GLU A 89 -27.76 -81.01 -44.40
CA GLU A 89 -26.36 -80.96 -43.98
C GLU A 89 -25.86 -79.55 -43.74
N LEU A 90 -26.24 -78.61 -44.60
CA LEU A 90 -25.83 -77.22 -44.52
C LEU A 90 -26.52 -76.53 -43.34
N GLN A 91 -27.82 -76.82 -43.13
CA GLN A 91 -28.55 -76.37 -41.95
C GLN A 91 -27.89 -76.82 -40.65
N LYS A 92 -27.43 -78.08 -40.60
CA LYS A 92 -26.71 -78.63 -39.46
C LYS A 92 -25.37 -77.92 -39.23
N LYS A 93 -24.54 -77.73 -40.28
CA LYS A 93 -23.23 -77.06 -40.13
C LYS A 93 -23.36 -75.63 -39.60
N VAL A 94 -24.33 -74.86 -40.09
CA VAL A 94 -24.60 -73.51 -39.59
C VAL A 94 -25.10 -73.57 -38.14
N GLY A 95 -26.03 -74.48 -37.82
CA GLY A 95 -26.51 -74.67 -36.45
C GLY A 95 -25.40 -75.02 -35.46
N ASP A 96 -24.54 -75.98 -35.81
CA ASP A 96 -23.38 -76.40 -35.02
C ASP A 96 -22.41 -75.22 -34.81
N TRP A 97 -22.21 -74.38 -35.83
CA TRP A 97 -21.40 -73.17 -35.72
C TRP A 97 -22.00 -72.15 -34.74
N TYR A 98 -23.32 -71.92 -34.76
CA TYR A 98 -24.00 -71.03 -33.81
C TYR A 98 -23.84 -71.53 -32.38
N VAL A 99 -24.01 -72.83 -32.13
CA VAL A 99 -23.82 -73.45 -30.81
C VAL A 99 -22.39 -73.28 -30.32
N ALA A 100 -21.40 -73.43 -31.19
CA ALA A 100 -20.00 -73.34 -30.82
C ALA A 100 -19.51 -71.89 -30.63
N ASN A 101 -20.00 -70.93 -31.43
CA ASN A 101 -19.39 -69.60 -31.53
C ASN A 101 -20.30 -68.46 -31.04
N PHE A 102 -21.61 -68.54 -31.28
CA PHE A 102 -22.52 -67.42 -31.02
C PHE A 102 -23.31 -67.56 -29.72
N ILE A 103 -23.86 -68.75 -29.44
CA ILE A 103 -24.62 -69.02 -28.20
C ILE A 103 -23.77 -68.79 -26.95
N PRO A 104 -22.51 -69.23 -26.84
CA PRO A 104 -21.68 -68.98 -25.66
C PRO A 104 -21.45 -67.47 -25.42
N GLN A 105 -21.33 -66.69 -26.49
CA GLN A 105 -21.22 -65.24 -26.41
C GLN A 105 -22.53 -64.64 -25.87
N MET A 106 -23.68 -65.05 -26.41
CA MET A 106 -24.99 -64.58 -25.93
C MET A 106 -25.27 -65.00 -24.49
N THR A 107 -24.85 -66.20 -24.07
CA THR A 107 -24.96 -66.67 -22.68
C THR A 107 -24.19 -65.77 -21.73
N ARG A 108 -22.97 -65.36 -22.10
CA ARG A 108 -22.16 -64.40 -21.31
C ARG A 108 -22.87 -63.05 -21.18
N ILE A 109 -23.51 -62.58 -22.24
CA ILE A 109 -24.16 -61.27 -22.30
C ILE A 109 -25.49 -61.25 -21.52
N LEU A 110 -26.34 -62.25 -21.78
CA LEU A 110 -27.68 -62.36 -21.20
C LEU A 110 -27.68 -62.91 -19.77
N GLY A 111 -26.57 -63.50 -19.32
CA GLY A 111 -26.48 -64.18 -18.02
C GLY A 111 -27.29 -65.48 -17.95
N ARG A 112 -27.84 -65.93 -19.07
CA ARG A 112 -28.60 -67.18 -19.22
C ARG A 112 -28.39 -67.75 -20.62
N GLU A 113 -28.46 -69.06 -20.75
CA GLU A 113 -28.37 -69.72 -22.04
C GLU A 113 -29.67 -69.53 -22.84
N PRO A 114 -29.62 -68.86 -24.00
CA PRO A 114 -30.81 -68.66 -24.81
C PRO A 114 -31.07 -69.88 -25.71
N ALA A 115 -32.32 -70.02 -26.17
CA ALA A 115 -32.66 -71.09 -27.11
C ALA A 115 -32.03 -70.82 -28.49
N LEU A 116 -31.37 -71.82 -29.07
CA LEU A 116 -30.76 -71.71 -30.41
C LEU A 116 -31.77 -71.25 -31.47
N SER A 117 -33.01 -71.75 -31.38
CA SER A 117 -34.11 -71.40 -32.29
C SER A 117 -34.41 -69.90 -32.34
N ASP A 118 -34.05 -69.15 -31.30
CA ASP A 118 -34.29 -67.71 -31.23
C ASP A 118 -33.32 -66.89 -32.07
N TYR A 119 -32.23 -67.50 -32.58
CA TYR A 119 -31.18 -66.83 -33.35
C TYR A 119 -30.94 -67.41 -34.74
N LEU A 120 -31.44 -68.62 -35.01
CA LEU A 120 -31.28 -69.22 -36.32
C LEU A 120 -31.97 -68.37 -37.40
N PRO A 121 -31.34 -68.25 -38.58
CA PRO A 121 -31.94 -67.49 -39.66
C PRO A 121 -33.13 -68.25 -40.28
N VAL A 122 -33.98 -67.50 -41.00
CA VAL A 122 -35.19 -68.01 -41.66
C VAL A 122 -35.03 -67.84 -43.17
N GLY A 123 -35.17 -68.93 -43.94
CA GLY A 123 -35.07 -68.93 -45.41
C GLY A 123 -33.97 -69.86 -45.94
N GLY A 124 -33.86 -69.97 -47.26
CA GLY A 124 -32.86 -70.78 -47.95
C GLY A 124 -31.49 -70.11 -48.02
N ALA A 125 -31.51 -68.89 -48.57
CA ALA A 125 -30.33 -68.06 -48.79
C ALA A 125 -29.51 -67.80 -47.53
N PRO A 126 -30.09 -67.57 -46.34
CA PRO A 126 -29.30 -67.24 -45.18
C PRO A 126 -28.41 -68.38 -44.70
N TYR A 127 -28.92 -69.61 -44.72
CA TYR A 127 -28.09 -70.77 -44.41
C TYR A 127 -26.97 -70.89 -45.42
N HIS A 128 -27.29 -70.88 -46.73
CA HIS A 128 -26.30 -70.99 -47.80
C HIS A 128 -25.19 -69.94 -47.68
N LEU A 129 -25.56 -68.67 -47.55
CA LEU A 129 -24.62 -67.55 -47.53
C LEU A 129 -23.84 -67.45 -46.22
N GLN A 130 -24.46 -67.70 -45.06
CA GLN A 130 -23.72 -67.73 -43.80
C GLN A 130 -22.75 -68.92 -43.75
N TYR A 131 -23.10 -70.08 -44.32
CA TYR A 131 -22.16 -71.18 -44.43
C TYR A 131 -20.90 -70.76 -45.20
N HIS A 132 -21.06 -70.18 -46.39
CA HIS A 132 -19.93 -69.82 -47.24
C HIS A 132 -19.13 -68.59 -46.77
N TYR A 133 -19.78 -67.60 -46.16
CA TYR A 133 -19.13 -66.33 -45.79
C TYR A 133 -18.83 -66.19 -44.28
N ILE A 134 -19.35 -67.07 -43.42
CA ILE A 134 -19.12 -67.03 -41.97
C ILE A 134 -18.49 -68.33 -41.48
N VAL A 135 -19.07 -69.48 -41.81
CA VAL A 135 -18.64 -70.78 -41.28
C VAL A 135 -17.35 -71.27 -41.95
N GLU A 136 -17.32 -71.30 -43.28
CA GLU A 136 -16.16 -71.73 -44.09
C GLU A 136 -15.26 -70.56 -44.50
N ASN A 137 -15.44 -69.38 -43.91
CA ASN A 137 -14.60 -68.23 -44.24
C ASN A 137 -13.15 -68.53 -43.80
N PRO A 138 -12.15 -68.42 -44.69
CA PRO A 138 -10.75 -68.68 -44.34
C PRO A 138 -10.15 -67.62 -43.42
N ASN A 139 -10.82 -66.46 -43.28
CA ASN A 139 -10.38 -65.38 -42.43
C ASN A 139 -10.96 -65.50 -41.01
N PRO A 140 -10.23 -65.03 -39.98
CA PRO A 140 -10.78 -64.94 -38.62
C PRO A 140 -11.97 -63.98 -38.55
N ALA A 141 -12.74 -64.05 -37.46
CA ALA A 141 -14.00 -63.33 -37.30
C ALA A 141 -13.91 -61.83 -37.64
N GLU A 142 -12.87 -61.15 -37.17
CA GLU A 142 -12.66 -59.70 -37.33
C GLU A 142 -12.26 -59.32 -38.77
N ARG A 143 -11.94 -60.31 -39.62
CA ARG A 143 -11.46 -60.14 -40.99
C ARG A 143 -12.29 -60.91 -42.02
N ARG A 144 -13.46 -61.43 -41.65
CA ARG A 144 -14.37 -62.11 -42.60
C ARG A 144 -14.71 -61.26 -43.82
N LYS A 145 -14.80 -59.95 -43.63
CA LYS A 145 -14.94 -58.94 -44.69
C LYS A 145 -13.81 -58.91 -45.72
N LEU A 146 -12.76 -59.73 -45.63
CA LEU A 146 -11.71 -59.80 -46.65
C LEU A 146 -11.99 -60.87 -47.72
N LEU A 147 -13.00 -61.71 -47.51
CA LEU A 147 -13.41 -62.72 -48.48
C LEU A 147 -14.23 -62.07 -49.60
N ASP A 148 -13.63 -61.88 -50.77
CA ASP A 148 -14.29 -61.26 -51.93
C ASP A 148 -15.14 -62.27 -52.73
N ASP A 149 -14.74 -63.54 -52.79
CA ASP A 149 -15.47 -64.63 -53.45
C ASP A 149 -15.38 -65.90 -52.62
N ALA A 150 -16.52 -66.53 -52.32
CA ALA A 150 -16.57 -67.78 -51.57
C ALA A 150 -16.34 -69.04 -52.43
N GLY A 151 -16.31 -68.92 -53.76
CA GLY A 151 -16.06 -70.03 -54.68
C GLY A 151 -17.18 -71.08 -54.74
N ASP A 152 -18.40 -70.72 -54.33
CA ASP A 152 -19.57 -71.61 -54.30
C ASP A 152 -20.31 -71.73 -55.65
N GLY A 153 -19.87 -70.96 -56.64
CA GLY A 153 -20.48 -70.91 -57.98
C GLY A 153 -21.85 -70.23 -58.04
N SER A 154 -22.32 -69.62 -56.95
CA SER A 154 -23.59 -68.91 -56.93
C SER A 154 -23.49 -67.57 -57.65
N ASP A 155 -24.62 -67.11 -58.21
CA ASP A 155 -24.71 -65.74 -58.73
C ASP A 155 -24.41 -64.71 -57.65
N TYR A 156 -24.73 -65.00 -56.38
CA TYR A 156 -24.40 -64.13 -55.26
C TYR A 156 -22.89 -63.92 -55.14
N SER A 157 -22.09 -64.99 -55.12
CA SER A 157 -20.63 -64.87 -54.96
C SER A 157 -19.96 -64.21 -56.15
N ARG A 158 -20.47 -64.45 -57.37
CA ARG A 158 -20.02 -63.73 -58.57
C ARG A 158 -20.25 -62.21 -58.45
N LEU A 159 -21.42 -61.80 -57.96
CA LEU A 159 -21.74 -60.39 -57.72
C LEU A 159 -20.93 -59.82 -56.54
N HIS A 160 -20.72 -60.62 -55.50
CA HIS A 160 -19.94 -60.26 -54.34
C HIS A 160 -18.49 -59.92 -54.72
N ALA A 161 -17.86 -60.73 -55.58
CA ALA A 161 -16.51 -60.49 -56.10
C ALA A 161 -16.37 -59.14 -56.82
N VAL A 162 -17.47 -58.62 -57.39
CA VAL A 162 -17.51 -57.32 -58.09
C VAL A 162 -17.77 -56.17 -57.11
N TYR A 163 -18.83 -56.25 -56.31
CA TYR A 163 -19.28 -55.12 -55.50
C TYR A 163 -18.61 -55.02 -54.13
N HIS A 164 -18.24 -56.15 -53.52
CA HIS A 164 -17.74 -56.16 -52.14
C HIS A 164 -16.45 -55.34 -51.95
N PRO A 165 -15.43 -55.42 -52.81
CA PRO A 165 -14.23 -54.59 -52.67
C PRO A 165 -14.54 -53.08 -52.67
N LEU A 166 -15.48 -52.67 -53.53
CA LEU A 166 -15.91 -51.26 -53.66
C LEU A 166 -16.70 -50.80 -52.43
N MET A 167 -17.65 -51.62 -51.98
CA MET A 167 -18.49 -51.34 -50.82
C MET A 167 -17.68 -51.35 -49.51
N ARG A 168 -16.72 -52.26 -49.36
CA ARG A 168 -15.76 -52.30 -48.25
C ARG A 168 -14.90 -51.05 -48.23
N ALA A 169 -14.40 -50.61 -49.39
CA ALA A 169 -13.64 -49.37 -49.52
C ALA A 169 -14.48 -48.14 -49.16
N ALA A 170 -15.72 -48.07 -49.64
CA ALA A 170 -16.67 -46.99 -49.32
C ALA A 170 -16.95 -46.92 -47.81
N ALA A 171 -17.30 -48.05 -47.18
CA ALA A 171 -17.57 -48.12 -45.74
C ALA A 171 -16.36 -47.67 -44.90
N THR A 172 -15.16 -48.14 -45.27
CA THR A 172 -13.91 -47.76 -44.59
C THR A 172 -13.57 -46.28 -44.77
N THR A 173 -13.82 -45.72 -45.96
CA THR A 173 -13.51 -44.31 -46.27
C THR A 173 -14.42 -43.35 -45.51
N VAL A 174 -15.69 -43.70 -45.31
CA VAL A 174 -16.65 -42.87 -44.57
C VAL A 174 -16.55 -43.07 -43.05
N GLY A 175 -15.89 -44.14 -42.59
CA GLY A 175 -15.74 -44.44 -41.17
C GLY A 175 -16.92 -45.20 -40.55
N PHE A 176 -17.70 -45.93 -41.37
CA PHE A 176 -18.75 -46.81 -40.85
C PHE A 176 -18.16 -48.15 -40.40
N PHE A 177 -18.65 -48.68 -39.28
CA PHE A 177 -18.21 -49.98 -38.79
C PHE A 177 -18.69 -51.10 -39.71
N ASP A 178 -19.97 -51.07 -40.09
CA ASP A 178 -20.56 -51.97 -41.08
C ASP A 178 -21.50 -51.18 -42.01
N PHE A 179 -21.67 -51.73 -43.20
CA PHE A 179 -22.48 -51.17 -44.26
C PHE A 179 -23.32 -52.27 -44.89
N MET A 180 -24.63 -52.06 -44.92
CA MET A 180 -25.59 -53.10 -45.23
C MET A 180 -26.65 -52.59 -46.21
N ILE A 181 -27.27 -53.52 -46.93
CA ILE A 181 -28.43 -53.23 -47.78
C ILE A 181 -29.57 -54.13 -47.32
N ALA A 182 -30.72 -53.53 -47.02
CA ALA A 182 -31.95 -54.25 -46.77
C ALA A 182 -32.91 -54.18 -47.96
N ASP A 183 -33.61 -55.28 -48.24
CA ASP A 183 -34.83 -55.26 -49.05
C ASP A 183 -35.94 -54.52 -48.28
N PRO A 184 -36.62 -53.53 -48.89
CA PRO A 184 -37.52 -52.65 -48.17
C PRO A 184 -38.85 -53.35 -47.82
N LYS A 185 -39.21 -54.44 -48.49
CA LYS A 185 -40.47 -55.15 -48.28
C LYS A 185 -40.36 -56.21 -47.18
N SER A 186 -39.32 -57.03 -47.25
CA SER A 186 -39.08 -58.15 -46.33
C SER A 186 -38.19 -57.79 -45.14
N GLY A 187 -37.55 -56.61 -45.18
CA GLY A 187 -36.54 -56.18 -44.22
C GLY A 187 -35.30 -57.07 -44.21
N ARG A 188 -35.07 -57.88 -45.25
CA ARG A 188 -33.93 -58.80 -45.30
C ARG A 188 -32.64 -58.08 -45.67
N LEU A 189 -31.58 -58.31 -44.89
CA LEU A 189 -30.25 -57.80 -45.19
C LEU A 189 -29.62 -58.55 -46.38
N ILE A 190 -29.88 -58.12 -47.60
CA ILE A 190 -29.35 -58.77 -48.81
C ILE A 190 -27.82 -58.63 -48.97
N TYR A 191 -27.19 -57.72 -48.21
CA TYR A 191 -25.75 -57.52 -48.20
C TYR A 191 -25.29 -56.91 -46.86
N THR A 192 -24.12 -57.30 -46.36
CA THR A 192 -23.38 -56.66 -45.25
C THR A 192 -21.88 -56.66 -45.58
N VAL A 193 -21.07 -55.76 -45.01
CA VAL A 193 -19.61 -55.77 -45.21
C VAL A 193 -18.95 -56.73 -44.22
N GLN A 194 -19.30 -56.65 -42.93
CA GLN A 194 -18.58 -57.37 -41.86
C GLN A 194 -18.82 -58.87 -41.82
N LYS A 195 -19.94 -59.36 -42.38
CA LYS A 195 -20.36 -60.78 -42.34
C LYS A 195 -20.55 -61.30 -40.91
N GLU A 196 -21.38 -60.60 -40.15
CA GLU A 196 -21.89 -61.07 -38.86
C GLU A 196 -23.15 -61.93 -39.02
N VAL A 197 -23.66 -62.47 -37.92
CA VAL A 197 -24.83 -63.39 -37.89
C VAL A 197 -26.14 -62.76 -38.38
N ASP A 198 -26.18 -61.46 -38.59
CA ASP A 198 -27.28 -60.71 -39.22
C ASP A 198 -27.25 -60.79 -40.75
N PHE A 199 -26.10 -61.12 -41.35
CA PHE A 199 -25.94 -61.27 -42.79
C PHE A 199 -27.05 -62.15 -43.35
N THR A 200 -27.79 -61.61 -44.34
CA THR A 200 -28.91 -62.29 -45.05
C THR A 200 -30.15 -62.59 -44.22
N THR A 201 -30.19 -62.18 -42.95
CA THR A 201 -31.33 -62.39 -42.07
C THR A 201 -32.44 -61.35 -42.29
N SER A 202 -33.72 -61.75 -42.11
CA SER A 202 -34.85 -60.82 -42.13
C SER A 202 -34.95 -60.04 -40.82
N LEU A 203 -34.91 -58.71 -40.92
CA LEU A 203 -35.17 -57.80 -39.80
C LEU A 203 -36.67 -57.58 -39.53
N GLN A 204 -37.57 -58.22 -40.26
CA GLN A 204 -39.01 -58.20 -39.96
C GLN A 204 -39.49 -59.52 -39.35
N LEU A 205 -39.06 -60.65 -39.93
CA LEU A 205 -39.53 -61.98 -39.54
C LEU A 205 -38.50 -62.77 -38.72
N GLY A 206 -37.24 -62.34 -38.71
CA GLY A 206 -36.14 -63.06 -38.08
C GLY A 206 -35.89 -62.73 -36.60
N PRO A 207 -34.75 -63.20 -36.07
CA PRO A 207 -34.35 -63.03 -34.67
C PRO A 207 -34.20 -61.56 -34.26
N TYR A 208 -33.77 -60.69 -35.17
CA TYR A 208 -33.42 -59.31 -34.87
C TYR A 208 -34.56 -58.30 -35.14
N ARG A 209 -35.80 -58.76 -35.23
CA ARG A 209 -36.97 -57.93 -35.59
C ARG A 209 -37.33 -56.80 -34.62
N ARG A 210 -36.78 -56.83 -33.41
CA ARG A 210 -36.95 -55.79 -32.37
C ARG A 210 -35.73 -54.89 -32.21
N SER A 211 -34.73 -55.03 -33.08
CA SER A 211 -33.53 -54.21 -33.04
C SER A 211 -33.79 -52.80 -33.58
N ASN A 212 -32.94 -51.85 -33.21
CA ASN A 212 -32.92 -50.53 -33.82
C ASN A 212 -32.50 -50.58 -35.31
N ALA A 213 -31.73 -51.59 -35.75
CA ALA A 213 -31.52 -51.85 -37.18
C ALA A 213 -32.84 -52.15 -37.92
N ALA A 214 -33.74 -52.94 -37.32
CA ALA A 214 -35.07 -53.18 -37.89
C ALA A 214 -35.90 -51.88 -37.96
N ALA A 215 -35.84 -51.06 -36.91
CA ALA A 215 -36.54 -49.77 -36.85
C ALA A 215 -36.04 -48.80 -37.94
N VAL A 216 -34.73 -48.69 -38.15
CA VAL A 216 -34.15 -47.81 -39.17
C VAL A 216 -34.59 -48.23 -40.58
N VAL A 217 -34.63 -49.54 -40.85
CA VAL A 217 -35.10 -50.07 -42.14
C VAL A 217 -36.56 -49.79 -42.37
N ALA A 218 -37.42 -50.10 -41.39
CA ALA A 218 -38.86 -49.86 -41.50
C ALA A 218 -39.16 -48.39 -41.79
N ARG A 219 -38.56 -47.47 -41.02
CA ARG A 219 -38.78 -46.03 -41.16
C ARG A 219 -38.24 -45.47 -42.48
N CYS A 220 -37.08 -45.93 -42.93
CA CYS A 220 -36.51 -45.43 -44.20
C CYS A 220 -37.14 -46.05 -45.44
N ALA A 221 -37.64 -47.27 -45.36
CA ALA A 221 -38.33 -47.93 -46.48
C ALA A 221 -39.62 -47.19 -46.89
N GLU A 222 -40.27 -46.49 -45.97
CA GLU A 222 -41.49 -45.72 -46.21
C GLU A 222 -41.24 -44.35 -46.87
N SER A 223 -39.99 -43.87 -46.89
CA SER A 223 -39.66 -42.57 -47.45
C SER A 223 -39.23 -42.65 -48.91
N ALA A 224 -40.04 -42.09 -49.81
CA ALA A 224 -39.68 -41.91 -51.21
C ALA A 224 -38.82 -40.66 -51.48
N ASP A 225 -38.40 -39.94 -50.45
CA ASP A 225 -37.51 -38.78 -50.58
C ASP A 225 -36.03 -39.21 -50.63
N ARG A 226 -35.34 -38.82 -51.71
CA ARG A 226 -33.89 -39.07 -51.90
C ARG A 226 -33.01 -38.35 -50.87
N SER A 227 -33.54 -37.33 -50.19
CA SER A 227 -32.85 -36.63 -49.12
C SER A 227 -33.12 -37.23 -47.73
N ALA A 228 -33.99 -38.24 -47.62
CA ALA A 228 -34.31 -38.83 -46.34
C ALA A 228 -33.12 -39.58 -45.75
N VAL A 229 -32.87 -39.35 -44.47
CA VAL A 229 -31.97 -40.17 -43.65
C VAL A 229 -32.66 -40.43 -42.32
N CYS A 230 -32.60 -41.68 -41.90
CA CYS A 230 -33.17 -42.16 -40.65
C CYS A 230 -32.03 -42.44 -39.69
N LEU A 231 -32.02 -41.82 -38.51
CA LEU A 231 -31.06 -42.13 -37.45
C LEU A 231 -31.80 -42.76 -36.28
N GLU A 232 -31.38 -43.96 -35.87
CA GLU A 232 -31.83 -44.58 -34.63
C GLU A 232 -30.73 -44.48 -33.58
N ASP A 233 -31.14 -44.15 -32.35
CA ASP A 233 -30.24 -44.07 -31.19
C ASP A 233 -29.63 -45.44 -30.87
N PHE A 234 -28.63 -45.43 -29.99
CA PHE A 234 -28.01 -46.63 -29.46
C PHE A 234 -29.03 -47.58 -28.86
N ALA A 235 -28.89 -48.86 -29.18
CA ALA A 235 -29.54 -49.97 -28.48
C ALA A 235 -28.61 -51.19 -28.48
N PRO A 236 -28.78 -52.14 -27.54
CA PRO A 236 -28.04 -53.41 -27.58
C PRO A 236 -28.28 -54.15 -28.90
N TYR A 237 -27.21 -54.53 -29.59
CA TYR A 237 -27.29 -55.23 -30.87
C TYR A 237 -26.63 -56.61 -30.79
N ALA A 238 -27.45 -57.67 -30.75
CA ALA A 238 -26.99 -59.05 -30.54
C ALA A 238 -25.91 -59.51 -31.54
N PRO A 239 -26.01 -59.20 -32.86
CA PRO A 239 -24.95 -59.55 -33.82
C PRO A 239 -23.58 -58.97 -33.49
N SER A 240 -23.52 -57.80 -32.83
CA SER A 240 -22.27 -57.19 -32.36
C SER A 240 -21.97 -57.55 -30.88
N GLY A 241 -22.33 -58.76 -30.44
CA GLY A 241 -22.09 -59.16 -29.05
C GLY A 241 -22.88 -58.35 -28.04
N GLY A 242 -24.07 -57.88 -28.41
CA GLY A 242 -24.93 -57.07 -27.53
C GLY A 242 -24.41 -55.66 -27.26
N ALA A 243 -23.33 -55.24 -27.91
CA ALA A 243 -22.79 -53.89 -27.78
C ALA A 243 -23.87 -52.82 -28.07
N PRO A 244 -23.84 -51.69 -27.38
CA PRO A 244 -24.66 -50.52 -27.73
C PRO A 244 -24.28 -50.02 -29.12
N ILE A 245 -25.19 -50.07 -30.08
CA ILE A 245 -24.93 -49.64 -31.45
C ILE A 245 -26.02 -48.68 -31.91
N ALA A 246 -25.66 -47.60 -32.60
CA ALA A 246 -26.58 -46.72 -33.31
C ALA A 246 -26.57 -47.01 -34.82
N PHE A 247 -27.71 -46.85 -35.49
CA PHE A 247 -27.84 -47.12 -36.92
C PHE A 247 -28.35 -45.90 -37.68
N MET A 248 -27.80 -45.71 -38.88
CA MET A 248 -28.26 -44.72 -39.83
C MET A 248 -28.72 -45.41 -41.11
N GLY A 249 -29.80 -44.94 -41.72
CA GLY A 249 -30.35 -45.50 -42.95
C GLY A 249 -30.66 -44.43 -43.99
N ALA A 250 -30.57 -44.78 -45.27
CA ALA A 250 -31.00 -43.95 -46.40
C ALA A 250 -31.71 -44.84 -47.45
N PRO A 251 -32.84 -44.38 -48.03
CA PRO A 251 -33.54 -45.16 -49.05
C PRO A 251 -32.73 -45.20 -50.35
N VAL A 252 -32.62 -46.40 -50.91
CA VAL A 252 -32.06 -46.62 -52.25
C VAL A 252 -33.23 -46.55 -53.23
N ILE A 253 -33.25 -45.49 -54.04
CA ILE A 253 -34.37 -45.18 -54.92
C ILE A 253 -33.96 -45.33 -56.37
N ASP A 254 -34.71 -46.14 -57.11
CA ASP A 254 -34.60 -46.26 -58.56
C ASP A 254 -35.92 -45.91 -59.23
N GLN A 255 -35.87 -45.03 -60.24
CA GLN A 255 -37.05 -44.54 -60.97
C GLN A 255 -38.23 -44.07 -60.08
N GLY A 256 -37.92 -43.53 -58.88
CA GLY A 256 -38.92 -43.03 -57.93
C GLY A 256 -39.49 -44.10 -56.99
N ILE A 257 -39.02 -45.34 -57.07
CA ILE A 257 -39.42 -46.46 -56.21
C ILE A 257 -38.28 -46.78 -55.26
N VAL A 258 -38.60 -46.95 -53.97
CA VAL A 258 -37.64 -47.48 -52.98
C VAL A 258 -37.40 -48.96 -53.29
N ILE A 259 -36.19 -49.30 -53.73
CA ILE A 259 -35.79 -50.66 -54.07
C ILE A 259 -34.92 -51.32 -52.98
N GLY A 260 -34.40 -50.53 -52.04
CA GLY A 260 -33.53 -50.95 -50.95
C GLY A 260 -33.48 -49.89 -49.85
N VAL A 261 -32.95 -50.26 -48.69
CA VAL A 261 -32.49 -49.32 -47.67
C VAL A 261 -31.02 -49.58 -47.42
N LEU A 262 -30.19 -48.57 -47.63
CA LEU A 262 -28.80 -48.58 -47.28
C LEU A 262 -28.66 -48.26 -45.81
N ILE A 263 -27.97 -49.10 -45.05
CA ILE A 263 -27.84 -48.99 -43.60
C ILE A 263 -26.36 -48.91 -43.25
N ALA A 264 -26.01 -48.01 -42.36
CA ALA A 264 -24.69 -47.89 -41.79
C ALA A 264 -24.75 -48.09 -40.27
N GLN A 265 -23.90 -48.98 -39.78
CA GLN A 265 -23.60 -49.10 -38.36
C GLN A 265 -22.60 -48.02 -37.96
N LEU A 266 -23.00 -47.15 -37.03
CA LEU A 266 -22.12 -46.06 -36.57
C LEU A 266 -21.01 -46.61 -35.69
N SER A 267 -19.81 -46.05 -35.82
CA SER A 267 -18.68 -46.39 -34.94
C SER A 267 -18.79 -45.63 -33.62
N ASN A 268 -18.87 -46.38 -32.52
CA ASN A 268 -18.85 -45.82 -31.17
C ASN A 268 -17.53 -45.09 -30.90
N GLU A 269 -16.42 -45.64 -31.42
CA GLU A 269 -15.08 -45.06 -31.25
C GLU A 269 -14.96 -43.71 -31.93
N GLU A 270 -15.51 -43.54 -33.14
CA GLU A 270 -15.49 -42.25 -33.86
C GLU A 270 -16.33 -41.19 -33.13
N ILE A 271 -17.50 -41.57 -32.61
CA ILE A 271 -18.34 -40.66 -31.82
C ILE A 271 -17.60 -40.23 -30.54
N ASP A 272 -16.99 -41.19 -29.83
CA ASP A 272 -16.21 -40.92 -28.62
C ASP A 272 -14.99 -40.05 -28.90
N ASP A 273 -14.29 -40.28 -30.00
CA ASP A 273 -13.12 -39.51 -30.37
C ASP A 273 -13.48 -38.07 -30.75
N VAL A 274 -14.62 -37.83 -31.41
CA VAL A 274 -15.12 -36.47 -31.66
C VAL A 274 -15.42 -35.73 -30.36
N VAL A 275 -16.09 -36.39 -29.41
CA VAL A 275 -16.48 -35.78 -28.12
C VAL A 275 -15.26 -35.53 -27.23
N THR A 276 -14.36 -36.51 -27.12
CA THR A 276 -13.18 -36.46 -26.25
C THR A 276 -11.98 -35.75 -26.88
N GLY A 277 -12.05 -35.41 -28.17
CA GLY A 277 -10.92 -34.86 -28.93
C GLY A 277 -9.78 -35.87 -29.09
N GLY A 278 -10.12 -37.14 -29.33
CA GLY A 278 -9.18 -38.26 -29.35
C GLY A 278 -8.47 -38.44 -28.00
N ARG A 279 -9.21 -38.24 -26.91
CA ARG A 279 -8.74 -38.40 -25.51
C ARG A 279 -7.59 -37.45 -25.13
N ARG A 280 -7.52 -36.26 -25.75
CA ARG A 280 -6.50 -35.22 -25.50
C ARG A 280 -7.08 -34.03 -24.74
N TRP A 281 -7.81 -34.28 -23.66
CA TRP A 281 -8.57 -33.27 -22.89
C TRP A 281 -7.78 -32.00 -22.55
N ARG A 282 -6.52 -32.13 -22.09
CA ARG A 282 -5.67 -30.96 -21.80
C ARG A 282 -5.45 -30.05 -23.01
N GLN A 283 -5.22 -30.63 -24.19
CA GLN A 283 -4.98 -29.90 -25.44
C GLN A 283 -6.26 -29.28 -26.00
N GLU A 284 -7.40 -29.91 -25.70
CA GLU A 284 -8.75 -29.42 -25.99
C GLU A 284 -9.22 -28.34 -24.99
N GLY A 285 -8.37 -27.95 -24.03
CA GLY A 285 -8.66 -26.87 -23.09
C GLY A 285 -9.52 -27.28 -21.88
N PHE A 286 -9.62 -28.57 -21.57
CA PHE A 286 -10.34 -29.09 -20.42
C PHE A 286 -9.50 -29.23 -19.14
N GLY A 287 -8.20 -28.92 -19.18
CA GLY A 287 -7.35 -29.03 -18.00
C GLY A 287 -7.17 -30.46 -17.49
N ASP A 288 -6.98 -30.62 -16.18
CA ASP A 288 -6.63 -31.88 -15.53
C ASP A 288 -7.83 -32.76 -15.19
N THR A 289 -8.98 -32.17 -14.91
CA THR A 289 -10.20 -32.85 -14.46
C THR A 289 -11.40 -32.62 -15.38
N GLY A 290 -11.30 -31.63 -16.28
CA GLY A 290 -12.39 -31.30 -17.16
C GLY A 290 -12.60 -32.34 -18.27
N GLU A 291 -13.83 -32.38 -18.77
CA GLU A 291 -14.28 -33.28 -19.81
C GLU A 291 -15.56 -32.78 -20.49
N ALA A 292 -15.91 -33.41 -21.61
CA ALA A 292 -17.24 -33.32 -22.20
C ALA A 292 -17.79 -34.73 -22.43
N TYR A 293 -19.11 -34.89 -22.29
CA TYR A 293 -19.78 -36.15 -22.54
C TYR A 293 -21.20 -35.93 -23.10
N LEU A 294 -21.70 -36.94 -23.81
CA LEU A 294 -23.04 -37.00 -24.39
C LEU A 294 -23.98 -37.83 -23.51
N VAL A 295 -25.23 -37.39 -23.39
CA VAL A 295 -26.28 -38.10 -22.64
C VAL A 295 -27.57 -38.13 -23.44
N GLY A 296 -28.25 -39.28 -23.44
CA GLY A 296 -29.57 -39.47 -24.06
C GLY A 296 -30.73 -39.14 -23.11
N PRO A 297 -31.98 -39.23 -23.59
CA PRO A 297 -33.17 -38.90 -22.79
C PRO A 297 -33.45 -39.91 -21.66
N ASP A 298 -32.80 -41.06 -21.70
CA ASP A 298 -32.78 -42.09 -20.67
C ASP A 298 -31.74 -41.83 -19.56
N TYR A 299 -31.05 -40.69 -19.62
CA TYR A 299 -29.92 -40.32 -18.76
C TYR A 299 -28.71 -41.24 -18.87
N LEU A 300 -28.67 -42.13 -19.85
CA LEU A 300 -27.52 -42.98 -20.10
C LEU A 300 -26.55 -42.27 -21.04
N VAL A 301 -25.26 -42.47 -20.81
CA VAL A 301 -24.24 -41.81 -21.64
C VAL A 301 -24.23 -42.36 -23.07
N ARG A 302 -23.97 -41.48 -24.03
CA ARG A 302 -23.74 -41.80 -25.45
C ARG A 302 -22.27 -41.66 -25.85
N SER A 303 -21.44 -41.23 -24.90
CA SER A 303 -20.00 -41.22 -25.04
C SER A 303 -19.30 -41.54 -23.73
N GLY A 304 -18.13 -42.17 -23.77
CA GLY A 304 -17.38 -42.53 -22.57
C GLY A 304 -16.83 -41.33 -21.79
N PRO A 305 -17.07 -41.23 -20.46
CA PRO A 305 -16.44 -40.20 -19.65
C PRO A 305 -14.92 -40.40 -19.51
N ARG A 306 -14.20 -39.31 -19.26
CA ARG A 306 -12.73 -39.26 -19.16
C ARG A 306 -12.16 -40.27 -18.16
N ALA A 307 -12.77 -40.38 -16.99
CA ALA A 307 -12.30 -41.25 -15.92
C ALA A 307 -12.24 -42.73 -16.35
N PHE A 308 -13.18 -43.17 -17.20
CA PHE A 308 -13.20 -44.55 -17.74
C PHE A 308 -11.92 -44.87 -18.54
N TYR A 309 -11.39 -43.87 -19.25
CA TYR A 309 -10.21 -44.01 -20.12
C TYR A 309 -8.88 -43.78 -19.39
N GLU A 310 -8.80 -42.80 -18.50
CA GLU A 310 -7.54 -42.46 -17.80
C GLU A 310 -7.26 -43.33 -16.58
N ASN A 311 -8.30 -43.76 -15.84
CA ASN A 311 -8.14 -44.57 -14.63
C ASN A 311 -9.37 -45.45 -14.38
N ARG A 312 -9.38 -46.62 -15.04
CA ARG A 312 -10.52 -47.55 -15.02
C ARG A 312 -10.87 -48.05 -13.62
N ASP A 313 -9.87 -48.38 -12.79
CA ASP A 313 -10.10 -48.85 -11.41
C ASP A 313 -10.65 -47.72 -10.53
N GLY A 314 -10.10 -46.50 -10.67
CA GLY A 314 -10.62 -45.32 -10.00
C GLY A 314 -12.05 -44.99 -10.41
N TYR A 315 -12.38 -45.08 -11.69
CA TYR A 315 -13.72 -44.85 -12.23
C TYR A 315 -14.77 -45.76 -11.57
N PHE A 316 -14.52 -47.08 -11.48
CA PHE A 316 -15.46 -48.00 -10.82
C PHE A 316 -15.58 -47.73 -9.32
N ALA A 317 -14.47 -47.39 -8.64
CA ALA A 317 -14.49 -47.05 -7.22
C ALA A 317 -15.29 -45.76 -6.94
N GLU A 318 -15.14 -44.75 -7.79
CA GLU A 318 -15.87 -43.48 -7.72
C GLU A 318 -17.38 -43.70 -7.95
N LEU A 319 -17.77 -44.45 -8.99
CA LEU A 319 -19.18 -44.78 -9.24
C LEU A 319 -19.80 -45.54 -8.06
N LYS A 320 -19.09 -46.52 -7.51
CA LYS A 320 -19.56 -47.26 -6.34
C LYS A 320 -19.72 -46.36 -5.12
N SER A 321 -18.83 -45.37 -4.94
CA SER A 321 -18.90 -44.42 -3.81
C SER A 321 -20.12 -43.49 -3.85
N VAL A 322 -20.66 -43.23 -5.05
CA VAL A 322 -21.87 -42.41 -5.24
C VAL A 322 -23.16 -43.22 -5.33
N GLY A 323 -23.07 -44.53 -5.07
CA GLY A 323 -24.23 -45.42 -5.01
C GLY A 323 -24.67 -45.99 -6.35
N ALA A 324 -23.78 -46.07 -7.35
CA ALA A 324 -24.07 -46.82 -8.57
C ALA A 324 -24.32 -48.31 -8.24
N ASP A 325 -25.37 -48.86 -8.83
CA ASP A 325 -25.86 -50.21 -8.68
C ASP A 325 -24.79 -51.22 -9.13
N ASP A 326 -24.65 -52.35 -8.44
CA ASP A 326 -23.71 -53.40 -8.90
C ASP A 326 -24.09 -53.92 -10.31
N GLU A 327 -25.38 -53.86 -10.70
CA GLU A 327 -25.83 -54.19 -12.05
C GLU A 327 -25.31 -53.22 -13.12
N GLU A 328 -25.24 -51.91 -12.83
CA GLU A 328 -24.65 -50.90 -13.70
C GLU A 328 -23.15 -51.18 -13.91
N LEU A 329 -22.41 -51.41 -12.82
CA LEU A 329 -20.98 -51.67 -12.87
C LEU A 329 -20.67 -52.97 -13.63
N ASP A 330 -21.43 -54.03 -13.36
CA ASP A 330 -21.31 -55.32 -14.04
C ASP A 330 -21.63 -55.20 -15.53
N ALA A 331 -22.63 -54.39 -15.92
CA ALA A 331 -22.94 -54.14 -17.32
C ALA A 331 -21.78 -53.42 -18.03
N ILE A 332 -21.23 -52.35 -17.43
CA ILE A 332 -20.09 -51.61 -18.00
C ILE A 332 -18.87 -52.54 -18.18
N GLN A 333 -18.62 -53.44 -17.23
CA GLN A 333 -17.54 -54.43 -17.34
C GLN A 333 -17.82 -55.47 -18.42
N ARG A 334 -19.05 -56.00 -18.47
CA ARG A 334 -19.46 -57.05 -19.41
C ARG A 334 -19.41 -56.58 -20.86
N TYR A 335 -19.92 -55.39 -21.15
CA TYR A 335 -19.92 -54.81 -22.49
C TYR A 335 -18.65 -54.03 -22.81
N GLY A 336 -17.83 -53.73 -21.81
CA GLY A 336 -16.55 -53.05 -21.98
C GLY A 336 -16.67 -51.56 -22.33
N THR A 337 -17.84 -50.96 -22.16
CA THR A 337 -18.12 -49.55 -22.47
C THR A 337 -19.15 -48.98 -21.48
N PRO A 338 -19.05 -47.69 -21.11
CA PRO A 338 -20.08 -47.02 -20.32
C PRO A 338 -21.29 -46.58 -21.16
N VAL A 339 -21.19 -46.55 -22.49
CA VAL A 339 -22.30 -46.16 -23.38
C VAL A 339 -23.52 -47.04 -23.11
N LEU A 340 -24.71 -46.45 -22.95
CA LEU A 340 -25.95 -47.13 -22.52
C LEU A 340 -25.91 -47.88 -21.18
N HIS A 341 -24.83 -47.80 -20.42
CA HIS A 341 -24.70 -48.55 -19.17
C HIS A 341 -24.49 -47.62 -17.98
N GLN A 342 -23.77 -46.51 -18.14
CA GLN A 342 -23.60 -45.52 -17.09
C GLN A 342 -24.75 -44.51 -17.08
N ARG A 343 -25.37 -44.31 -15.92
CA ARG A 343 -26.40 -43.28 -15.72
C ARG A 343 -25.77 -41.97 -15.21
N ILE A 344 -26.09 -40.86 -15.86
CA ILE A 344 -25.70 -39.50 -15.45
C ILE A 344 -26.94 -38.61 -15.34
N ASP A 345 -27.58 -38.67 -14.18
CA ASP A 345 -28.76 -37.89 -13.84
C ASP A 345 -28.38 -36.72 -12.91
N THR A 346 -28.01 -35.60 -13.51
CA THR A 346 -27.54 -34.38 -12.81
C THR A 346 -28.44 -33.21 -13.20
N LYS A 347 -28.41 -32.12 -12.42
CA LYS A 347 -29.15 -30.90 -12.79
C LYS A 347 -28.79 -30.38 -14.19
N ALA A 348 -27.51 -30.50 -14.57
CA ALA A 348 -27.02 -30.08 -15.89
C ALA A 348 -27.59 -30.97 -17.01
N THR A 349 -27.59 -32.30 -16.85
CA THR A 349 -28.14 -33.21 -17.87
C THR A 349 -29.65 -33.08 -17.97
N GLN A 350 -30.38 -32.95 -16.86
CA GLN A 350 -31.82 -32.67 -16.86
C GLN A 350 -32.17 -31.38 -17.62
N ALA A 351 -31.46 -30.28 -17.33
CA ALA A 351 -31.71 -28.99 -17.99
C ALA A 351 -31.41 -29.05 -19.51
N ALA A 352 -30.28 -29.64 -19.90
CA ALA A 352 -29.91 -29.77 -21.31
C ALA A 352 -30.88 -30.65 -22.09
N LEU A 353 -31.33 -31.78 -21.53
CA LEU A 353 -32.35 -32.64 -22.14
C LEU A 353 -33.73 -31.98 -22.17
N ALA A 354 -34.01 -31.03 -21.29
CA ALA A 354 -35.20 -30.17 -21.37
C ALA A 354 -35.09 -29.08 -22.45
N GLY A 355 -33.94 -28.98 -23.14
CA GLY A 355 -33.68 -27.99 -24.18
C GLY A 355 -33.15 -26.66 -23.64
N VAL A 356 -32.73 -26.60 -22.38
CA VAL A 356 -32.21 -25.40 -21.73
C VAL A 356 -30.68 -25.40 -21.81
N GLU A 357 -30.12 -24.35 -22.38
CA GLU A 357 -28.68 -24.08 -22.30
C GLU A 357 -28.35 -23.27 -21.05
N GLY A 358 -27.21 -23.57 -20.41
CA GLY A 358 -26.80 -22.83 -19.23
C GLY A 358 -25.44 -23.22 -18.69
N THR A 359 -25.05 -22.52 -17.64
CA THR A 359 -23.84 -22.78 -16.85
C THR A 359 -24.17 -22.71 -15.37
N GLY A 360 -23.41 -23.40 -14.55
CA GLY A 360 -23.55 -23.32 -13.11
C GLY A 360 -22.74 -24.36 -12.36
N GLU A 361 -22.69 -24.20 -11.05
CA GLU A 361 -22.15 -25.22 -10.16
C GLU A 361 -23.17 -26.35 -9.96
N THR A 362 -22.68 -27.58 -10.02
CA THR A 362 -23.48 -28.78 -9.83
C THR A 362 -22.63 -29.88 -9.23
N ILE A 363 -23.29 -30.91 -8.71
CA ILE A 363 -22.59 -32.14 -8.32
C ILE A 363 -22.48 -33.00 -9.58
N GLY A 364 -21.25 -33.33 -9.98
CA GLY A 364 -20.99 -34.19 -11.12
C GLY A 364 -21.39 -35.65 -10.86
N TYR A 365 -21.33 -36.49 -11.88
CA TYR A 365 -21.66 -37.92 -11.75
C TYR A 365 -20.76 -38.69 -10.78
N ARG A 366 -19.58 -38.15 -10.45
CA ARG A 366 -18.67 -38.70 -9.43
C ARG A 366 -18.96 -38.21 -8.01
N GLY A 367 -20.03 -37.44 -7.80
CA GLY A 367 -20.36 -36.89 -6.48
C GLY A 367 -19.48 -35.71 -6.05
N VAL A 368 -18.56 -35.28 -6.92
CA VAL A 368 -17.66 -34.16 -6.69
C VAL A 368 -18.34 -32.85 -7.13
N PRO A 369 -18.16 -31.72 -6.40
CA PRO A 369 -18.57 -30.40 -6.88
C PRO A 369 -17.85 -30.02 -8.17
N THR A 370 -18.60 -29.56 -9.15
CA THR A 370 -18.10 -29.23 -10.50
C THR A 370 -18.75 -27.98 -11.04
N LEU A 371 -18.02 -27.23 -11.86
CA LEU A 371 -18.59 -26.20 -12.73
C LEU A 371 -18.92 -26.86 -14.07
N ALA A 372 -20.13 -26.62 -14.56
CA ALA A 372 -20.61 -27.21 -15.81
C ALA A 372 -21.21 -26.16 -16.76
N SER A 373 -21.08 -26.43 -18.05
CA SER A 373 -21.82 -25.81 -19.15
C SER A 373 -22.58 -26.91 -19.89
N TRP A 374 -23.85 -26.70 -20.18
CA TRP A 374 -24.72 -27.72 -20.74
C TRP A 374 -25.65 -27.15 -21.82
N GLY A 375 -26.08 -28.02 -22.73
CA GLY A 375 -27.08 -27.68 -23.75
C GLY A 375 -27.47 -28.86 -24.64
N PRO A 376 -28.59 -28.77 -25.37
CA PRO A 376 -29.03 -29.80 -26.29
C PRO A 376 -28.15 -29.83 -27.56
N LEU A 377 -28.20 -30.95 -28.28
CA LEU A 377 -27.63 -31.09 -29.61
C LEU A 377 -28.72 -31.08 -30.68
N ALA A 378 -28.46 -30.41 -31.81
CA ALA A 378 -29.34 -30.37 -32.96
C ALA A 378 -29.01 -31.48 -33.96
N ILE A 379 -29.26 -32.74 -33.57
CA ILE A 379 -29.10 -33.91 -34.44
C ILE A 379 -30.49 -34.47 -34.80
N PRO A 380 -30.92 -34.43 -36.08
CA PRO A 380 -32.22 -34.95 -36.47
C PRO A 380 -32.39 -36.43 -36.12
N GLY A 381 -33.51 -36.77 -35.48
CA GLY A 381 -33.88 -38.15 -35.14
C GLY A 381 -33.51 -38.60 -33.72
N VAL A 382 -32.60 -37.90 -33.04
CA VAL A 382 -32.20 -38.24 -31.66
C VAL A 382 -32.22 -37.00 -30.77
N LYS A 383 -32.46 -37.20 -29.47
CA LYS A 383 -32.52 -36.12 -28.48
C LYS A 383 -31.37 -36.27 -27.49
N TRP A 384 -30.21 -35.73 -27.84
CA TRP A 384 -29.02 -35.80 -26.99
C TRP A 384 -28.68 -34.45 -26.38
N ALA A 385 -28.01 -34.50 -25.24
CA ALA A 385 -27.43 -33.36 -24.55
C ALA A 385 -25.92 -33.50 -24.50
N LEU A 386 -25.22 -32.36 -24.52
CA LEU A 386 -23.78 -32.29 -24.29
C LEU A 386 -23.52 -31.48 -23.03
N VAL A 387 -22.73 -32.07 -22.12
CA VAL A 387 -22.28 -31.40 -20.90
C VAL A 387 -20.76 -31.32 -20.93
N ALA A 388 -20.24 -30.11 -20.77
CA ALA A 388 -18.83 -29.84 -20.52
C ALA A 388 -18.67 -29.46 -19.04
N LYS A 389 -17.73 -30.07 -18.33
CA LYS A 389 -17.51 -29.79 -16.91
C LYS A 389 -16.03 -29.73 -16.54
N ILE A 390 -15.76 -29.19 -15.36
CA ILE A 390 -14.46 -29.23 -14.68
C ILE A 390 -14.71 -29.33 -13.17
N ASP A 391 -13.82 -29.99 -12.43
CA ASP A 391 -13.98 -30.08 -10.98
C ASP A 391 -13.76 -28.71 -10.33
N SER A 392 -14.60 -28.34 -9.36
CA SER A 392 -14.53 -27.03 -8.68
C SER A 392 -13.17 -26.84 -8.01
N ALA A 393 -12.53 -27.91 -7.52
CA ALA A 393 -11.21 -27.85 -6.90
C ALA A 393 -10.11 -27.38 -7.87
N GLU A 394 -10.15 -27.82 -9.13
CA GLU A 394 -9.21 -27.35 -10.16
C GLU A 394 -9.54 -25.92 -10.58
N ALA A 395 -10.82 -25.65 -10.91
CA ALA A 395 -11.28 -24.33 -11.35
C ALA A 395 -10.93 -23.22 -10.35
N PHE A 396 -11.05 -23.50 -9.05
CA PHE A 396 -10.79 -22.54 -7.98
C PHE A 396 -9.37 -22.64 -7.38
N ALA A 397 -8.53 -23.57 -7.83
CA ALA A 397 -7.13 -23.65 -7.38
C ALA A 397 -6.36 -22.33 -7.54
N PRO A 398 -6.51 -21.55 -8.65
CA PRO A 398 -5.87 -20.26 -8.77
C PRO A 398 -6.36 -19.23 -7.74
N ILE A 399 -7.65 -19.25 -7.35
CA ILE A 399 -8.19 -18.39 -6.28
C ILE A 399 -7.61 -18.76 -4.92
N ALA A 400 -7.44 -20.05 -4.65
CA ALA A 400 -6.82 -20.50 -3.40
C ALA A 400 -5.37 -20.02 -3.27
N ARG A 401 -4.61 -20.01 -4.37
CA ARG A 401 -3.25 -19.44 -4.42
C ARG A 401 -3.27 -17.92 -4.27
N LEU A 402 -4.14 -17.22 -4.99
CA LEU A 402 -4.29 -15.76 -4.86
C LEU A 402 -4.60 -15.35 -3.42
N ARG A 403 -5.45 -16.11 -2.72
CA ARG A 403 -5.74 -15.89 -1.29
C ARG A 403 -4.48 -15.98 -0.44
N GLN A 404 -3.64 -16.99 -0.66
CA GLN A 404 -2.37 -17.15 0.07
C GLN A 404 -1.42 -15.98 -0.21
N ASP A 405 -1.29 -15.57 -1.48
CA ASP A 405 -0.45 -14.44 -1.87
C ASP A 405 -0.94 -13.12 -1.26
N LEU A 406 -2.26 -12.88 -1.27
CA LEU A 406 -2.86 -11.69 -0.65
C LEU A 406 -2.64 -11.67 0.88
N LEU A 407 -2.71 -12.83 1.55
CA LEU A 407 -2.41 -12.91 2.98
C LEU A 407 -0.94 -12.62 3.28
N LEU A 408 -0.01 -13.14 2.47
CA LEU A 408 1.42 -12.88 2.62
C LEU A 408 1.76 -11.41 2.37
N VAL A 409 1.31 -10.85 1.25
CA VAL A 409 1.53 -9.44 0.89
C VAL A 409 0.83 -8.50 1.88
N GLY A 410 -0.40 -8.81 2.28
CA GLY A 410 -1.13 -8.06 3.30
C GLY A 410 -0.43 -8.08 4.66
N GLY A 411 0.08 -9.25 5.08
CA GLY A 411 0.88 -9.38 6.30
C GLY A 411 2.17 -8.54 6.25
N LEU A 412 2.90 -8.58 5.13
CA LEU A 412 4.10 -7.75 4.93
C LEU A 412 3.76 -6.25 4.94
N ALA A 413 2.67 -5.85 4.28
CA ALA A 413 2.20 -4.46 4.26
C ALA A 413 1.85 -3.97 5.67
N LEU A 414 1.20 -4.80 6.49
CA LEU A 414 0.90 -4.48 7.89
C LEU A 414 2.17 -4.29 8.73
N LEU A 415 3.20 -5.12 8.52
CA LEU A 415 4.49 -4.96 9.18
C LEU A 415 5.16 -3.63 8.78
N VAL A 416 5.12 -3.26 7.50
CA VAL A 416 5.64 -1.97 7.01
C VAL A 416 4.84 -0.81 7.60
N VAL A 417 3.50 -0.88 7.63
CA VAL A 417 2.64 0.12 8.27
C VAL A 417 2.98 0.26 9.76
N ALA A 418 3.19 -0.84 10.48
CA ALA A 418 3.58 -0.80 11.88
C ALA A 418 4.98 -0.18 12.07
N ALA A 419 5.96 -0.55 11.26
CA ALA A 419 7.32 -0.01 11.34
C ALA A 419 7.35 1.50 11.02
N THR A 420 6.66 1.91 9.96
CA THR A 420 6.55 3.33 9.56
C THR A 420 5.75 4.15 10.56
N ALA A 421 4.64 3.63 11.09
CA ALA A 421 3.88 4.27 12.17
C ALA A 421 4.74 4.43 13.44
N ALA A 422 5.53 3.42 13.79
CA ALA A 422 6.44 3.47 14.95
C ALA A 422 7.54 4.53 14.74
N TRP A 423 8.14 4.54 13.54
CA TRP A 423 9.14 5.54 13.15
C TRP A 423 8.55 6.96 13.20
N LEU A 424 7.43 7.20 12.53
CA LEU A 424 6.78 8.51 12.47
C LEU A 424 6.31 8.98 13.85
N SER A 425 5.75 8.07 14.66
CA SER A 425 5.35 8.38 16.03
C SER A 425 6.53 8.76 16.91
N ARG A 426 7.72 8.16 16.70
CA ARG A 426 8.94 8.55 17.43
C ARG A 426 9.52 9.87 16.91
N ALA A 427 9.58 10.04 15.59
CA ALA A 427 10.11 11.23 14.94
C ALA A 427 9.35 12.50 15.32
N LEU A 428 8.02 12.42 15.44
CA LEU A 428 7.18 13.60 15.77
C LEU A 428 6.98 13.81 17.27
N LEU A 429 6.65 12.77 18.06
CA LEU A 429 6.37 12.97 19.49
C LEU A 429 7.62 13.24 20.34
N GLY A 430 8.80 12.78 19.93
CA GLY A 430 10.03 12.98 20.69
C GLY A 430 10.36 14.47 20.89
N PRO A 431 10.61 15.23 19.81
CA PRO A 431 10.90 16.66 19.90
C PRO A 431 9.79 17.48 20.55
N LEU A 432 8.51 17.15 20.29
CA LEU A 432 7.38 17.83 20.93
C LEU A 432 7.33 17.63 22.45
N ARG A 433 7.69 16.45 22.96
CA ARG A 433 7.81 16.19 24.40
C ARG A 433 8.96 17.00 25.02
N GLU A 434 10.12 17.05 24.35
CA GLU A 434 11.27 17.84 24.80
C GLU A 434 10.94 19.34 24.87
N LEU A 435 10.27 19.87 23.83
CA LEU A 435 9.79 21.26 23.80
C LEU A 435 8.77 21.54 24.90
N THR A 436 7.78 20.66 25.10
CA THR A 436 6.78 20.81 26.17
C THR A 436 7.45 20.86 27.55
N ALA A 437 8.49 20.04 27.77
CA ALA A 437 9.26 20.04 29.00
C ALA A 437 10.09 21.33 29.18
N GLY A 438 10.72 21.83 28.12
CA GLY A 438 11.48 23.08 28.14
C GLY A 438 10.61 24.30 28.46
N VAL A 439 9.43 24.39 27.83
CA VAL A 439 8.45 25.46 28.10
C VAL A 439 8.00 25.43 29.55
N LYS A 440 7.71 24.25 30.12
CA LYS A 440 7.32 24.12 31.54
C LYS A 440 8.43 24.56 32.50
N ARG A 441 9.70 24.26 32.19
CA ARG A 441 10.85 24.68 33.01
C ARG A 441 11.05 26.20 32.97
N PHE A 442 10.96 26.80 31.79
CA PHE A 442 11.04 28.25 31.63
C PHE A 442 9.92 28.97 32.39
N ALA A 443 8.68 28.48 32.30
CA ALA A 443 7.54 29.02 33.05
C ALA A 443 7.72 28.91 34.58
N ALA A 444 8.53 27.97 35.06
CA ALA A 444 8.86 27.79 36.47
C ALA A 444 10.03 28.67 36.97
N GLY A 445 10.54 29.60 36.14
CA GLY A 445 11.59 30.55 36.51
C GLY A 445 13.01 30.12 36.14
N ASP A 446 13.19 29.00 35.42
CA ASP A 446 14.48 28.60 34.86
C ASP A 446 14.74 29.34 33.54
N TYR A 447 15.21 30.59 33.65
CA TYR A 447 15.59 31.42 32.50
C TYR A 447 16.88 30.96 31.78
N ARG A 448 17.41 29.77 32.13
CA ARG A 448 18.49 29.09 31.40
C ARG A 448 17.99 27.84 30.66
N ALA A 449 16.69 27.54 30.73
CA ALA A 449 16.11 26.42 30.03
C ALA A 449 16.27 26.58 28.51
N SER A 450 16.88 25.58 27.87
CA SER A 450 16.97 25.48 26.41
C SER A 450 16.50 24.10 25.95
N VAL A 451 15.97 24.05 24.73
CA VAL A 451 15.49 22.82 24.09
C VAL A 451 16.39 22.51 22.88
N PRO A 452 16.86 21.26 22.71
CA PRO A 452 17.70 20.92 21.57
C PRO A 452 16.92 21.01 20.25
N VAL A 453 17.46 21.76 19.29
CA VAL A 453 16.92 21.85 17.92
C VAL A 453 17.45 20.67 17.11
N ARG A 454 16.70 19.57 17.06
CA ARG A 454 17.12 18.32 16.39
C ARG A 454 16.72 18.21 14.92
N THR A 455 15.64 18.88 14.54
CA THR A 455 15.05 18.82 13.19
C THR A 455 15.16 20.17 12.50
N ARG A 456 15.06 20.19 11.17
CA ARG A 456 15.04 21.42 10.34
C ARG A 456 13.64 21.76 9.81
N ASP A 457 12.63 21.06 10.33
CA ASP A 457 11.22 21.24 10.00
C ASP A 457 10.57 22.30 10.91
N GLU A 458 9.24 22.40 10.85
CA GLU A 458 8.43 23.31 11.65
C GLU A 458 8.64 23.09 13.16
N ILE A 459 8.89 21.84 13.58
CA ILE A 459 9.15 21.53 15.01
C ILE A 459 10.52 22.07 15.42
N GLY A 460 11.51 21.95 14.55
CA GLY A 460 12.84 22.54 14.74
C GLY A 460 12.79 24.06 14.83
N GLN A 461 12.05 24.70 13.92
CA GLN A 461 11.83 26.15 13.95
C GLN A 461 11.15 26.60 15.24
N LEU A 462 10.16 25.85 15.72
CA LEU A 462 9.48 26.16 16.99
C LEU A 462 10.44 26.05 18.19
N CYS A 463 11.31 25.03 18.20
CA CYS A 463 12.35 24.90 19.24
C CYS A 463 13.36 26.06 19.19
N ALA A 464 13.77 26.47 17.98
CA ALA A 464 14.69 27.60 17.79
C ALA A 464 14.06 28.94 18.23
N ALA A 465 12.80 29.18 17.86
CA ALA A 465 12.05 30.37 18.27
C ALA A 465 11.88 30.43 19.79
N PHE A 466 11.59 29.31 20.44
CA PHE A 466 11.54 29.22 21.90
C PHE A 466 12.88 29.62 22.54
N ASN A 467 14.00 29.06 22.06
CA ASN A 467 15.33 29.41 22.58
C ASN A 467 15.69 30.89 22.36
N GLY A 468 15.34 31.48 21.20
CA GLY A 468 15.57 32.89 20.92
C GLY A 468 14.83 33.82 21.89
N MET A 469 13.57 33.49 22.22
CA MET A 469 12.79 34.23 23.21
C MET A 469 13.42 34.18 24.62
N VAL A 470 13.99 33.03 25.02
CA VAL A 470 14.66 32.89 26.32
C VAL A 470 15.89 33.82 26.42
N GLU A 471 16.69 33.93 25.35
CA GLU A 471 17.90 34.76 25.35
C GLU A 471 17.60 36.27 25.38
N GLU A 472 16.62 36.74 24.59
CA GLU A 472 16.29 38.17 24.52
C GLU A 472 15.82 38.73 25.89
N LEU A 473 15.06 37.92 26.65
CA LEU A 473 14.62 38.30 27.99
C LEU A 473 15.77 38.35 29.00
N ARG A 474 16.82 37.55 28.80
CA ARG A 474 18.01 37.57 29.65
C ARG A 474 18.82 38.85 29.44
N GLU A 475 19.05 39.26 28.20
CA GLU A 475 19.83 40.45 27.86
C GLU A 475 19.21 41.74 28.42
N LYS A 476 17.88 41.87 28.35
CA LYS A 476 17.17 43.06 28.87
C LYS A 476 17.35 43.27 30.38
N ASN A 477 17.48 42.20 31.17
CA ASN A 477 17.68 42.32 32.61
C ASN A 477 19.05 42.88 32.99
N VAL A 478 20.10 42.59 32.21
CA VAL A 478 21.48 43.06 32.48
C VAL A 478 21.64 44.57 32.20
N VAL A 479 20.94 45.10 31.20
CA VAL A 479 21.03 46.53 30.82
C VAL A 479 20.45 47.45 31.90
N ILE A 480 19.45 46.98 32.65
CA ILE A 480 18.78 47.77 33.68
C ILE A 480 19.70 48.03 34.89
N GLU A 481 20.55 47.07 35.28
CA GLU A 481 21.46 47.24 36.42
C GLU A 481 22.55 48.28 36.17
N ASN A 482 23.10 48.36 34.96
CA ASN A 482 24.20 49.27 34.64
C ASN A 482 23.81 50.76 34.70
N LYS A 483 22.58 51.12 34.32
CA LYS A 483 22.13 52.52 34.31
C LYS A 483 21.99 53.15 35.70
N ASN A 484 21.81 52.35 36.75
CA ASN A 484 21.66 52.90 38.10
C ASN A 484 22.98 53.38 38.70
N ARG A 485 24.13 52.88 38.23
CA ARG A 485 25.45 53.19 38.82
C ARG A 485 25.99 54.55 38.39
N GLU A 486 25.78 54.96 37.14
CA GLU A 486 26.27 56.25 36.61
C GLU A 486 25.64 57.49 37.28
N ASN A 487 24.41 57.39 37.78
CA ASN A 487 23.71 58.52 38.40
C ASN A 487 24.28 58.91 39.77
N GLU A 488 25.02 58.01 40.44
CA GLU A 488 25.48 58.23 41.82
C GLU A 488 26.80 59.03 41.90
N GLU A 489 27.66 58.92 40.89
CA GLU A 489 28.99 59.56 40.88
C GLU A 489 28.94 61.08 40.60
N LEU A 490 27.96 61.57 39.83
CA LEU A 490 27.87 62.99 39.44
C LEU A 490 27.39 63.93 40.57
N LEU A 491 26.68 63.40 41.56
CA LEU A 491 26.05 64.21 42.63
C LEU A 491 27.06 64.64 43.72
N LEU A 492 28.12 63.86 43.94
CA LEU A 492 29.12 64.08 44.99
C LEU A 492 30.19 65.12 44.62
N ASN A 493 30.30 65.52 43.34
CA ASN A 493 31.29 66.49 42.88
C ASN A 493 30.87 67.97 43.09
N VAL A 494 29.63 68.23 43.51
CA VAL A 494 29.06 69.59 43.64
C VAL A 494 28.71 69.93 45.09
N LEU A 495 28.50 68.93 45.94
CA LEU A 495 28.08 69.08 47.33
C LEU A 495 28.85 68.12 48.22
N PRO A 496 29.27 68.54 49.43
CA PRO A 496 29.85 67.61 50.40
C PRO A 496 28.91 66.43 50.65
N ALA A 497 29.45 65.21 50.77
CA ALA A 497 28.66 63.98 50.88
C ALA A 497 27.54 64.01 51.96
N PRO A 498 27.73 64.60 53.16
CA PRO A 498 26.66 64.75 54.15
C PRO A 498 25.48 65.61 53.67
N ILE A 499 25.76 66.64 52.86
CA ILE A 499 24.76 67.57 52.31
C ILE A 499 24.04 66.96 51.11
N ALA A 500 24.77 66.23 50.25
CA ALA A 500 24.21 65.51 49.09
C ALA A 500 23.18 64.43 49.51
N ASN A 501 23.45 63.71 50.61
CA ASN A 501 22.52 62.72 51.15
C ASN A 501 21.24 63.33 51.72
N ARG A 502 21.33 64.49 52.38
CA ARG A 502 20.18 65.22 52.92
C ARG A 502 19.26 65.74 51.81
N LEU A 503 19.84 66.25 50.71
CA LEU A 503 19.09 66.63 49.50
C LEU A 503 18.39 65.43 48.83
N ARG A 504 19.06 64.25 48.74
CA ARG A 504 18.40 63.01 48.26
C ARG A 504 17.25 62.56 49.18
N GLY A 505 17.37 62.82 50.48
CA GLY A 505 16.32 62.57 51.47
C GLY A 505 15.12 63.52 51.39
N GLY A 506 15.14 64.50 50.48
CA GLY A 506 14.04 65.46 50.27
C GLY A 506 14.09 66.70 51.18
N GLU A 507 15.23 67.03 51.76
CA GLU A 507 15.38 68.22 52.60
C GLU A 507 15.58 69.50 51.76
N ASP A 508 14.56 70.37 51.73
CA ASP A 508 14.52 71.56 50.86
C ASP A 508 15.25 72.81 51.40
N LYS A 509 15.61 72.87 52.70
CA LYS A 509 16.22 74.05 53.35
C LYS A 509 17.36 73.65 54.29
N ILE A 510 18.56 73.51 53.74
CA ILE A 510 19.76 73.19 54.51
C ILE A 510 20.45 74.49 54.94
N ALA A 511 20.39 74.80 56.24
CA ALA A 511 21.10 75.92 56.87
C ALA A 511 21.53 75.53 58.29
N ASP A 512 22.83 75.30 58.48
CA ASP A 512 23.43 74.80 59.72
C ASP A 512 24.31 75.90 60.36
N GLY A 513 24.15 76.11 61.66
CA GLY A 513 24.96 77.05 62.45
C GLY A 513 26.16 76.35 63.08
N PHE A 514 27.36 76.90 62.89
CA PHE A 514 28.60 76.40 63.47
C PHE A 514 29.15 77.43 64.45
N ALA A 515 29.28 77.07 65.73
CA ALA A 515 29.72 77.98 66.78
C ALA A 515 31.20 78.39 66.63
N GLU A 516 32.03 77.48 66.13
CA GLU A 516 33.48 77.64 66.10
C GLU A 516 34.06 77.04 64.80
N VAL A 517 34.47 77.91 63.89
CA VAL A 517 35.19 77.57 62.66
C VAL A 517 36.32 78.54 62.43
N THR A 518 37.26 78.19 61.54
CA THR A 518 38.27 79.13 61.05
C THR A 518 38.15 79.31 59.55
N VAL A 519 37.98 80.55 59.11
CA VAL A 519 37.84 80.94 57.71
C VAL A 519 39.13 81.61 57.25
N ALA A 520 39.60 81.23 56.07
CA ALA A 520 40.67 81.94 55.38
C ALA A 520 40.19 82.50 54.04
N PHE A 521 40.63 83.73 53.76
CA PHE A 521 40.60 84.32 52.43
C PHE A 521 42.03 84.48 51.96
N ALA A 522 42.31 84.04 50.75
CA ALA A 522 43.59 84.20 50.09
C ALA A 522 43.39 84.92 48.76
N ASP A 523 44.16 85.96 48.48
CA ASP A 523 43.99 86.83 47.30
C ASP A 523 45.34 87.19 46.68
N LEU A 524 45.38 87.24 45.35
CA LEU A 524 46.60 87.49 44.60
C LEU A 524 46.87 88.99 44.45
N VAL A 525 48.01 89.44 44.96
CA VAL A 525 48.38 90.86 44.90
C VAL A 525 48.68 91.26 43.46
N GLY A 526 47.92 92.22 42.94
CA GLY A 526 48.15 92.80 41.61
C GLY A 526 47.70 91.91 40.44
N PHE A 527 46.87 90.89 40.69
CA PHE A 527 46.43 89.94 39.67
C PHE A 527 45.73 90.58 38.46
N THR A 528 44.92 91.62 38.66
CA THR A 528 44.27 92.35 37.56
C THR A 528 45.29 92.96 36.60
N ALA A 529 46.41 93.47 37.12
CA ALA A 529 47.49 94.00 36.28
C ALA A 529 48.23 92.86 35.58
N LEU A 530 48.53 91.77 36.28
CA LEU A 530 49.17 90.58 35.73
C LEU A 530 48.38 89.95 34.57
N THR A 531 47.05 89.91 34.69
CA THR A 531 46.17 89.26 33.71
C THR A 531 45.72 90.15 32.57
N SER A 532 45.93 91.47 32.66
CA SER A 532 45.66 92.41 31.56
C SER A 532 46.55 92.15 30.34
N GLU A 533 47.68 91.46 30.53
CA GLU A 533 48.64 91.11 29.49
C GLU A 533 48.54 89.63 29.03
N MET A 534 47.59 88.86 29.58
CA MET A 534 47.42 87.42 29.30
C MET A 534 46.12 87.13 28.51
N PRO A 535 46.12 86.17 27.56
CA PRO A 535 44.89 85.68 26.94
C PRO A 535 43.93 85.08 27.99
N PRO A 536 42.61 85.27 27.88
CA PRO A 536 41.64 84.75 28.87
C PRO A 536 41.74 83.25 29.15
N GLN A 537 42.09 82.43 28.15
CA GLN A 537 42.30 80.98 28.33
C GLN A 537 43.54 80.65 29.17
N GLU A 538 44.61 81.43 29.02
CA GLU A 538 45.83 81.27 29.82
C GLU A 538 45.60 81.73 31.25
N VAL A 539 44.82 82.80 31.46
CA VAL A 539 44.39 83.25 32.80
C VAL A 539 43.63 82.14 33.54
N VAL A 540 42.68 81.49 32.87
CA VAL A 540 41.90 80.38 33.45
C VAL A 540 42.80 79.18 33.74
N THR A 541 43.70 78.81 32.83
CA THR A 541 44.63 77.68 33.01
C THR A 541 45.58 77.95 34.17
N PHE A 542 46.09 79.17 34.27
CA PHE A 542 46.98 79.63 35.34
C PHE A 542 46.28 79.59 36.70
N LEU A 543 45.06 80.13 36.80
CA LEU A 543 44.24 80.07 38.03
C LEU A 543 43.87 78.63 38.38
N ASN A 544 43.47 77.83 37.40
CA ASN A 544 43.10 76.43 37.63
C ASN A 544 44.30 75.62 38.15
N GLY A 545 45.50 75.83 37.60
CA GLY A 545 46.73 75.22 38.08
C GLY A 545 47.03 75.58 39.54
N LEU A 546 46.93 76.87 39.90
CA LEU A 546 47.17 77.32 41.26
C LEU A 546 46.11 76.77 42.24
N PHE A 547 44.82 76.92 41.90
CA PHE A 547 43.73 76.48 42.76
C PHE A 547 43.63 74.96 42.88
N THR A 548 44.04 74.19 41.87
CA THR A 548 44.13 72.71 41.99
C THR A 548 45.15 72.31 43.06
N ARG A 549 46.28 73.04 43.16
CA ARG A 549 47.28 72.80 44.22
C ARG A 549 46.76 73.22 45.59
N PHE A 550 45.99 74.31 45.67
CA PHE A 550 45.28 74.67 46.89
C PHE A 550 44.24 73.60 47.25
N ASP A 551 43.43 73.11 46.32
CA ASP A 551 42.44 72.06 46.56
C ASP A 551 43.10 70.79 47.11
N ALA A 552 44.21 70.34 46.51
CA ALA A 552 44.98 69.21 47.01
C ALA A 552 45.52 69.45 48.45
N ALA A 553 46.02 70.66 48.73
CA ALA A 553 46.46 71.02 50.08
C ALA A 553 45.30 71.12 51.09
N ALA A 554 44.11 71.48 50.62
CA ALA A 554 42.90 71.55 51.43
C ALA A 554 42.41 70.13 51.79
N ASP A 555 42.36 69.22 50.82
CA ASP A 555 42.01 67.80 51.02
C ASP A 555 42.96 67.13 52.03
N ASP A 556 44.27 67.32 51.87
CA ASP A 556 45.30 66.80 52.79
C ASP A 556 45.10 67.24 54.26
N LEU A 557 44.64 68.48 54.45
CA LEU A 557 44.49 69.10 55.77
C LEU A 557 43.06 68.96 56.33
N GLY A 558 42.13 68.39 55.56
CA GLY A 558 40.71 68.31 55.90
C GLY A 558 40.06 69.69 55.99
N ILE A 559 40.26 70.50 54.96
CA ILE A 559 39.75 71.86 54.82
C ILE A 559 38.74 71.86 53.69
N GLU A 560 37.58 72.46 53.94
CA GLU A 560 36.52 72.56 52.95
C GLU A 560 36.73 73.81 52.10
N LYS A 561 36.85 73.62 50.77
CA LYS A 561 36.80 74.70 49.80
C LYS A 561 35.36 75.18 49.69
N ILE A 562 35.12 76.47 49.90
CA ILE A 562 33.77 77.04 49.74
C ILE A 562 33.57 77.52 48.31
N LYS A 563 34.42 78.44 47.86
CA LYS A 563 34.33 79.02 46.53
C LYS A 563 35.60 79.77 46.15
N THR A 564 35.72 80.01 44.86
CA THR A 564 36.66 80.98 44.29
C THR A 564 35.87 82.22 43.84
N VAL A 565 36.38 83.42 44.13
CA VAL A 565 35.77 84.69 43.69
C VAL A 565 36.84 85.45 42.90
N GLY A 566 36.85 85.28 41.58
CA GLY A 566 37.95 85.76 40.75
C GLY A 566 39.24 85.04 41.10
N ASP A 567 40.22 85.80 41.54
CA ASP A 567 41.54 85.38 42.04
C ASP A 567 41.59 85.11 43.54
N ALA A 568 40.48 85.33 44.24
CA ALA A 568 40.38 85.00 45.66
C ALA A 568 39.95 83.54 45.87
N TYR A 569 40.57 82.90 46.85
CA TYR A 569 40.24 81.56 47.33
C TYR A 569 39.69 81.61 48.75
N MET A 570 38.49 81.06 48.95
CA MET A 570 37.81 81.02 50.24
C MET A 570 37.72 79.58 50.75
N ALA A 571 38.26 79.35 51.94
CA ALA A 571 38.29 78.05 52.59
C ALA A 571 37.87 78.15 54.05
N VAL A 572 37.35 77.04 54.58
CA VAL A 572 36.96 76.93 55.98
C VAL A 572 37.38 75.61 56.58
N CYS A 573 37.73 75.62 57.85
CA CYS A 573 37.94 74.42 58.64
C CYS A 573 36.98 74.42 59.83
N GLY A 574 36.43 73.26 60.17
CA GLY A 574 35.41 73.09 61.21
C GLY A 574 33.98 72.89 60.70
N LEU A 575 33.77 72.73 59.39
CA LEU A 575 32.49 72.36 58.77
C LEU A 575 32.73 71.57 57.46
N PRO A 576 31.75 70.79 56.94
CA PRO A 576 30.45 70.49 57.57
C PRO A 576 30.58 69.61 58.83
N VAL A 577 31.75 69.02 59.06
CA VAL A 577 32.07 68.26 60.28
C VAL A 577 32.96 69.11 61.20
N PRO A 578 32.54 69.39 62.45
CA PRO A 578 33.37 70.12 63.42
C PRO A 578 34.66 69.37 63.76
N VAL A 579 35.78 70.11 63.82
CA VAL A 579 37.09 69.57 64.22
C VAL A 579 37.74 70.49 65.24
N ALA A 580 38.31 69.93 66.32
CA ALA A 580 38.82 70.71 67.45
C ALA A 580 40.03 71.61 67.10
N ASN A 581 40.90 71.16 66.20
CA ASN A 581 42.10 71.88 65.79
C ASN A 581 41.91 72.70 64.49
N HIS A 582 40.68 73.18 64.23
CA HIS A 582 40.32 73.91 63.02
C HIS A 582 41.21 75.15 62.75
N ALA A 583 41.58 75.90 63.79
CA ALA A 583 42.46 77.07 63.66
C ALA A 583 43.89 76.68 63.26
N GLU A 584 44.43 75.60 63.84
CA GLU A 584 45.78 75.11 63.54
C GLU A 584 45.86 74.64 62.08
N ARG A 585 44.90 73.81 61.64
CA ARG A 585 44.80 73.33 60.25
C ARG A 585 44.73 74.48 59.26
N MET A 586 43.91 75.49 59.54
CA MET A 586 43.78 76.64 58.65
C MET A 586 45.03 77.51 58.60
N VAL A 587 45.76 77.69 59.72
CA VAL A 587 47.04 78.39 59.68
C VAL A 587 48.10 77.60 58.91
N ARG A 588 48.16 76.27 59.06
CA ARG A 588 49.02 75.41 58.22
C ARG A 588 48.68 75.52 56.74
N MET A 589 47.39 75.61 56.41
CA MET A 589 46.94 75.85 55.05
C MET A 589 47.36 77.22 54.54
N ALA A 590 47.19 78.27 55.33
CA ALA A 590 47.64 79.62 54.96
C ALA A 590 49.16 79.65 54.66
N ILE A 591 49.96 78.93 55.46
CA ILE A 591 51.41 78.75 55.19
C ILE A 591 51.62 78.01 53.86
N ARG A 592 50.94 76.87 53.65
CA ARG A 592 51.04 76.09 52.40
C ARG A 592 50.63 76.91 51.19
N MET A 593 49.55 77.69 51.27
CA MET A 593 49.09 78.55 50.19
C MET A 593 50.17 79.56 49.79
N VAL A 594 50.83 80.22 50.74
CA VAL A 594 51.93 81.15 50.41
C VAL A 594 53.10 80.43 49.73
N HIS A 595 53.46 79.22 50.18
CA HIS A 595 54.51 78.43 49.53
C HIS A 595 54.12 77.98 48.12
N ILE A 596 52.92 77.44 47.95
CA ILE A 596 52.36 77.02 46.66
C ILE A 596 52.31 78.22 45.70
N THR A 597 51.91 79.41 46.16
CA THR A 597 51.93 80.62 45.34
C THR A 597 53.34 80.98 44.91
N ARG A 598 54.34 80.89 45.79
CA ARG A 598 55.74 81.16 45.45
C ARG A 598 56.28 80.17 44.42
N GLU A 599 56.02 78.88 44.59
CA GLU A 599 56.41 77.83 43.64
C GLU A 599 55.73 78.03 42.29
N HIS A 600 54.42 78.26 42.28
CA HIS A 600 53.65 78.51 41.06
C HIS A 600 54.10 79.78 40.34
N ALA A 601 54.43 80.84 41.10
CA ALA A 601 55.01 82.07 40.57
C ALA A 601 56.38 81.85 39.91
N MET A 602 57.24 81.03 40.51
CA MET A 602 58.56 80.67 39.96
C MET A 602 58.43 79.83 38.69
N GLU A 603 57.57 78.82 38.68
CA GLU A 603 57.36 77.94 37.52
C GLU A 603 56.85 78.70 36.29
N HIS A 604 56.04 79.73 36.50
CA HIS A 604 55.45 80.54 35.43
C HIS A 604 56.20 81.85 35.19
N ASN A 605 57.29 82.09 35.91
CA ASN A 605 58.13 83.29 35.81
C ASN A 605 57.36 84.62 35.95
N VAL A 606 56.42 84.69 36.90
CA VAL A 606 55.59 85.88 37.17
C VAL A 606 55.79 86.41 38.60
N PRO A 607 55.86 87.74 38.80
CA PRO A 607 55.98 88.32 40.14
C PRO A 607 54.61 88.32 40.84
N MET A 608 54.27 87.19 41.46
CA MET A 608 52.99 87.00 42.14
C MET A 608 53.20 86.79 43.64
N LYS A 609 52.39 87.48 44.44
CA LYS A 609 52.39 87.40 45.91
C LYS A 609 51.00 87.12 46.43
N LEU A 610 50.92 86.46 47.57
CA LEU A 610 49.65 86.12 48.20
C LEU A 610 49.41 86.98 49.45
N ARG A 611 48.19 87.47 49.63
CA ARG A 611 47.70 87.92 50.94
C ARG A 611 46.79 86.87 51.49
N VAL A 612 46.95 86.53 52.76
CA VAL A 612 46.03 85.63 53.45
C VAL A 612 45.50 86.29 54.71
N GLY A 613 44.19 86.26 54.88
CA GLY A 613 43.48 86.71 56.07
C GLY A 613 42.78 85.57 56.77
N VAL A 614 43.03 85.37 58.07
CA VAL A 614 42.45 84.27 58.83
C VAL A 614 41.71 84.80 60.05
N ASN A 615 40.49 84.32 60.26
CA ASN A 615 39.69 84.62 61.45
C ASN A 615 38.94 83.38 61.95
N SER A 616 38.73 83.30 63.27
CA SER A 616 37.91 82.26 63.89
C SER A 616 36.69 82.85 64.57
N GLY A 617 35.58 82.11 64.55
CA GLY A 617 34.32 82.51 65.18
C GLY A 617 33.11 81.79 64.57
N PRO A 618 31.88 82.17 64.97
CA PRO A 618 30.67 81.51 64.51
C PRO A 618 30.30 81.87 63.07
N VAL A 619 29.72 80.91 62.33
CA VAL A 619 29.17 81.08 60.97
C VAL A 619 27.87 80.30 60.79
N VAL A 620 27.11 80.64 59.75
CA VAL A 620 26.00 79.83 59.22
C VAL A 620 26.41 79.33 57.83
N ALA A 621 26.28 78.03 57.59
CA ALA A 621 26.53 77.41 56.29
C ALA A 621 25.24 76.83 55.71
N GLY A 622 25.03 76.90 54.41
CA GLY A 622 23.78 76.43 53.83
C GLY A 622 23.78 76.34 52.31
N VAL A 623 22.77 75.66 51.78
CA VAL A 623 22.59 75.47 50.33
C VAL A 623 21.54 76.45 49.80
N ILE A 624 21.90 77.19 48.74
CA ILE A 624 20.99 78.10 48.03
C ILE A 624 20.86 77.67 46.57
N GLY A 625 19.62 77.77 46.04
CA GLY A 625 19.29 77.52 44.63
C GLY A 625 18.39 76.29 44.43
N LYS A 626 17.61 76.28 43.32
CA LYS A 626 16.74 75.15 42.94
C LYS A 626 17.29 74.31 41.78
N SER A 627 18.06 74.93 40.88
CA SER A 627 18.63 74.30 39.68
C SER A 627 20.16 74.29 39.67
N LYS A 628 20.79 75.14 40.48
CA LYS A 628 22.22 75.17 40.76
C LYS A 628 22.38 75.29 42.27
N TYR A 629 22.62 74.17 42.94
CA TYR A 629 22.85 74.16 44.38
C TYR A 629 24.25 74.72 44.67
N ILE A 630 24.33 75.74 45.52
CA ILE A 630 25.58 76.35 45.98
C ILE A 630 25.62 76.24 47.50
N TYR A 631 26.66 75.59 48.04
CA TYR A 631 26.94 75.56 49.47
C TYR A 631 27.87 76.73 49.83
N ASP A 632 27.44 77.62 50.74
CA ASP A 632 28.16 78.86 51.04
C ASP A 632 28.07 79.23 52.54
N LEU A 633 28.86 80.21 52.98
CA LEU A 633 28.96 80.67 54.38
C LEU A 633 28.53 82.12 54.57
N TRP A 634 27.85 82.39 55.68
CA TRP A 634 27.45 83.72 56.12
C TRP A 634 27.80 83.94 57.58
N GLY A 635 28.25 85.16 57.90
CA GLY A 635 28.52 85.56 59.28
C GLY A 635 29.57 86.66 59.38
N ASP A 636 29.61 87.29 60.54
CA ASP A 636 30.61 88.31 60.85
C ASP A 636 32.05 87.77 60.77
N THR A 637 32.23 86.49 61.11
CA THR A 637 33.51 85.78 61.04
C THR A 637 34.08 85.76 59.62
N VAL A 638 33.24 85.49 58.62
CA VAL A 638 33.60 85.46 57.19
C VAL A 638 34.01 86.86 56.73
N ASN A 639 33.20 87.87 57.07
CA ASN A 639 33.48 89.27 56.73
C ASN A 639 34.81 89.73 57.34
N LEU A 640 35.07 89.40 58.60
CA LEU A 640 36.31 89.79 59.27
C LEU A 640 37.54 89.07 58.68
N ALA A 641 37.43 87.79 58.30
CA ALA A 641 38.50 87.06 57.59
C ALA A 641 38.85 87.73 56.26
N SER A 642 37.84 88.09 55.45
CA SER A 642 38.05 88.84 54.20
C SER A 642 38.70 90.20 54.46
N ARG A 643 38.34 90.91 55.54
CA ARG A 643 39.00 92.17 55.91
C ARG A 643 40.44 91.98 56.38
N MET A 644 40.75 90.87 57.06
CA MET A 644 42.12 90.54 57.41
C MET A 644 42.97 90.27 56.17
N GLU A 645 42.40 89.68 55.13
CA GLU A 645 43.10 89.46 53.86
C GLU A 645 43.36 90.82 53.20
N SER A 646 42.31 91.61 52.99
CA SER A 646 42.42 92.83 52.18
C SER A 646 43.30 93.89 52.85
N GLY A 647 43.36 93.88 54.19
CA GLY A 647 44.26 94.71 55.00
C GLY A 647 45.63 94.08 55.28
N SER A 648 45.92 92.88 54.76
CA SER A 648 47.21 92.22 54.93
C SER A 648 48.29 92.85 54.05
N ILE A 649 49.55 92.57 54.38
CA ILE A 649 50.69 92.91 53.52
C ILE A 649 51.02 91.75 52.57
N PRO A 650 51.60 92.02 51.38
CA PRO A 650 51.97 90.96 50.44
C PRO A 650 52.91 89.92 51.06
N ASP A 651 52.67 88.63 50.73
CA ASP A 651 53.38 87.47 51.27
C ASP A 651 53.31 87.32 52.79
N ALA A 652 52.20 87.72 53.41
CA ALA A 652 51.97 87.51 54.82
C ALA A 652 50.58 86.95 55.12
N VAL A 653 50.52 86.15 56.18
CA VAL A 653 49.27 85.66 56.76
C VAL A 653 48.91 86.56 57.93
N GLN A 654 47.86 87.35 57.77
CA GLN A 654 47.33 88.23 58.80
C GLN A 654 46.17 87.56 59.54
N VAL A 655 46.24 87.58 60.86
CA VAL A 655 45.26 86.89 61.71
C VAL A 655 44.67 87.84 62.75
N THR A 656 43.42 87.55 63.16
CA THR A 656 42.75 88.27 64.26
C THR A 656 43.23 87.80 65.63
N ARG A 657 42.87 88.56 66.68
CA ARG A 657 43.13 88.18 68.07
C ARG A 657 42.62 86.77 68.41
N ALA A 658 41.45 86.40 67.90
CA ALA A 658 40.84 85.10 68.17
C ALA A 658 41.70 83.92 67.68
N VAL A 659 42.40 84.10 66.56
CA VAL A 659 43.34 83.11 66.02
C VAL A 659 44.67 83.16 66.78
N TYR A 660 45.19 84.36 67.02
CA TYR A 660 46.45 84.57 67.76
C TYR A 660 46.40 83.93 69.16
N GLU A 661 45.36 84.23 69.97
CA GLU A 661 45.27 83.70 71.34
C GLU A 661 45.20 82.17 71.38
N ARG A 662 44.66 81.52 70.33
CA ARG A 662 44.60 80.05 70.23
C ARG A 662 45.93 79.41 69.85
N LEU A 663 46.80 80.15 69.15
CA LEU A 663 47.94 79.59 68.45
C LEU A 663 49.29 80.21 68.82
N LYS A 664 49.31 81.22 69.70
CA LYS A 664 50.53 81.93 70.14
C LYS A 664 51.61 81.02 70.73
N ASP A 665 51.23 79.87 71.28
CA ASP A 665 52.16 78.89 71.85
C ASP A 665 52.67 77.86 70.81
N GLN A 666 52.10 77.85 69.60
CA GLN A 666 52.42 76.90 68.53
C GLN A 666 53.08 77.56 67.31
N PHE A 667 52.78 78.84 67.09
CA PHE A 667 53.29 79.62 65.95
C PHE A 667 53.82 80.97 66.42
N VAL A 668 54.81 81.49 65.70
CA VAL A 668 55.41 82.80 66.01
C VAL A 668 54.64 83.90 65.27
N PHE A 669 54.11 84.85 66.04
CA PHE A 669 53.37 85.99 65.52
C PHE A 669 54.04 87.31 65.89
N GLU A 670 54.02 88.27 64.97
CA GLU A 670 54.49 89.64 65.17
C GLU A 670 53.29 90.59 65.25
N PRO A 671 53.23 91.49 66.26
CA PRO A 671 52.12 92.43 66.38
C PRO A 671 52.13 93.43 65.23
N ARG A 672 51.03 93.50 64.46
CA ARG A 672 50.86 94.48 63.37
C ARG A 672 50.44 95.86 63.88
N GLY A 673 49.83 95.88 65.06
CA GLY A 673 49.12 97.03 65.63
C GLY A 673 47.64 97.05 65.26
N ALA A 674 46.95 98.13 65.65
CA ALA A 674 45.55 98.33 65.31
C ALA A 674 45.40 98.79 63.85
N ILE A 675 44.75 97.97 63.02
CA ILE A 675 44.42 98.29 61.62
C ILE A 675 42.98 98.80 61.51
N GLU A 676 42.74 99.68 60.54
CA GLU A 676 41.41 100.22 60.30
C GLU A 676 40.57 99.28 59.43
N VAL A 677 39.48 98.75 59.98
CA VAL A 677 38.59 97.81 59.32
C VAL A 677 37.24 98.47 59.07
N LYS A 678 36.86 98.57 57.80
CA LYS A 678 35.58 99.15 57.37
C LYS A 678 34.40 98.46 58.07
N GLY A 679 33.66 99.22 58.89
CA GLY A 679 32.49 98.74 59.65
C GLY A 679 32.81 98.16 61.04
N LYS A 680 34.08 98.09 61.46
CA LYS A 680 34.52 97.56 62.76
C LYS A 680 35.41 98.52 63.57
N GLY A 681 35.90 99.59 62.95
CA GLY A 681 36.83 100.53 63.58
C GLY A 681 38.25 99.98 63.62
N LYS A 682 38.98 100.27 64.70
CA LYS A 682 40.36 99.80 64.92
C LYS A 682 40.36 98.37 65.46
N VAL A 683 40.88 97.42 64.69
CA VAL A 683 41.00 96.00 65.06
C VAL A 683 42.46 95.65 65.21
N GLU A 684 42.87 95.00 66.30
CA GLU A 684 44.24 94.50 66.44
C GLU A 684 44.46 93.28 65.54
N ALA A 685 45.61 93.27 64.88
CA ALA A 685 46.04 92.20 63.98
C ALA A 685 47.45 91.73 64.32
N TRP A 686 47.73 90.49 63.94
CA TRP A 686 49.04 89.85 64.04
C TRP A 686 49.43 89.29 62.69
N LEU A 687 50.72 89.36 62.37
CA LEU A 687 51.29 88.72 61.19
C LEU A 687 51.98 87.43 61.63
N LEU A 688 51.68 86.33 60.94
CA LEU A 688 52.41 85.09 61.10
C LEU A 688 53.81 85.23 60.50
N ARG A 689 54.83 84.81 61.24
CA ARG A 689 56.19 84.74 60.72
C ARG A 689 56.34 83.45 59.89
N LEU A 690 56.41 83.63 58.57
CA LEU A 690 56.49 82.56 57.56
C LEU A 690 57.89 81.99 57.37
#